data_AF-A0A4Q4TZP0-F1
#
_entry.id   AF-A0A4Q4TZP0-F1
#
_cell.length_a   1.000
_cell.length_b   1.000
_cell.length_c   1.000
_cell.angle_alpha   90.00
_cell.angle_beta   90.00
_cell.angle_gamma   90.00
#
_symmetry.space_group_name_H-M   'P 1'
#
loop_
_entity.id
_entity.type
_entity.pdbx_description
1 polymer ?
#
loop_
_entity_poly.entity_id
_entity_poly.type
_entity_poly.pdbx_seq_one_letter_code
_entity_poly.pdbx_strand_id
1 'polypeptide(L)'
;MTAATTDVPPGMENFVLSLSEDHMVPYPAIDDCSDYVIYSVEAAAIDRVVAEYGPSTKLNAIVGGQTSCKDPEIKAFEDHLPADIDIVSCHSLHGPGVDTKDQPLVIIKHRASKASFDKVETVLRCLRSKHVYLTAHEHDRITADTQAVTHAAFLSMGKAWHASEQFPWEGARYVGGIENVKINLMMRIYNQKWHVYAGLAILNPEARKQIAQYARSVTELYKLMLGDHEEELRARVLRAREKVFGAEDSPKWAATPLLDDRVLDQFSLAKAVQPTPTASPSEGGAPPAPTPLPNNHLSLLAMVDCWSALGIVPYDHMICSTPLFRLWLGVTEHLFRSRERLEAALRIAVRDHTFRSEDLEFTFAARGWAECVGLGHFDTWRERFVVTQRFFEPRFADAVKVGSAMVKAVLEIGFKDFNVTMKDDHGSSSYETTRIEDHDDSSTEFDETIDLNDKDYMTTGSHPTKRRWLAALRDYGWLVNAVLLLVIIVQLIENGWHKHGKDHYFEGAGDLTGFAPEFPQQITKFTPDPGFVPENTSEFFTEETRRKWLGLVPRGLGYLEIPSPGDYDNLPTPLAEFPDQFVVTTSMTHQLHCLYAIAEAYSALTSDRSRVPEETPWHLTHCFDYLRQSIMCCGDVALEGEQTTFPDGFDGSDGWDAKHVCKDYSQVYDYLDRNRASDKAWI
;
A
#
# COMPACT_ATOMS: atom_id res chain seq x y z
N MET A 1 1.94 -35.07 -9.35
CA MET A 1 1.57 -35.55 -10.70
C MET A 1 2.58 -36.61 -11.13
N THR A 2 2.14 -37.81 -11.47
CA THR A 2 2.96 -38.87 -12.08
C THR A 2 3.33 -38.46 -13.51
N ALA A 3 4.52 -37.92 -13.72
CA ALA A 3 5.06 -37.71 -15.06
C ALA A 3 5.47 -39.07 -15.66
N ALA A 4 5.03 -39.33 -16.88
CA ALA A 4 5.34 -40.55 -17.62
C ALA A 4 6.85 -40.73 -17.79
N THR A 5 7.37 -41.87 -17.33
CA THR A 5 8.78 -42.27 -17.30
C THR A 5 9.33 -42.70 -18.66
N THR A 6 8.89 -42.13 -19.78
CA THR A 6 9.18 -42.72 -21.11
C THR A 6 10.09 -41.90 -22.03
N ASP A 7 10.51 -40.68 -21.67
CA ASP A 7 11.40 -39.87 -22.52
C ASP A 7 12.63 -39.34 -21.74
N VAL A 8 13.40 -40.24 -21.13
CA VAL A 8 14.72 -39.90 -20.57
C VAL A 8 15.79 -40.17 -21.65
N PRO A 9 16.53 -39.16 -22.13
CA PRO A 9 17.63 -39.35 -23.08
C PRO A 9 18.70 -40.30 -22.51
N PRO A 10 19.39 -41.09 -23.36
CA PRO A 10 20.47 -41.97 -22.91
C PRO A 10 21.54 -41.16 -22.17
N GLY A 11 21.87 -41.54 -20.93
CA GLY A 11 22.79 -40.81 -20.05
C GLY A 11 22.14 -39.96 -18.95
N MET A 12 20.80 -39.87 -18.90
CA MET A 12 20.07 -39.22 -17.79
C MET A 12 19.33 -40.21 -16.87
N GLU A 13 19.69 -41.48 -16.91
CA GLU A 13 19.06 -42.57 -16.11
C GLU A 13 19.17 -42.37 -14.58
N ASN A 14 20.04 -41.47 -14.10
CA ASN A 14 20.23 -41.15 -12.68
C ASN A 14 19.46 -39.91 -12.20
N PHE A 15 18.64 -39.25 -13.04
CA PHE A 15 17.74 -38.18 -12.60
C PHE A 15 16.52 -38.78 -11.87
N VAL A 16 16.77 -39.37 -10.70
CA VAL A 16 15.71 -39.76 -9.76
C VAL A 16 15.30 -38.51 -8.99
N LEU A 17 14.11 -37.99 -9.30
CA LEU A 17 13.40 -37.02 -8.46
C LEU A 17 13.06 -37.67 -7.12
N SER A 18 13.88 -37.46 -6.08
CA SER A 18 13.49 -37.74 -4.70
C SER A 18 12.81 -36.51 -4.10
N LEU A 19 11.52 -36.33 -4.41
CA LEU A 19 10.64 -35.53 -3.56
C LEU A 19 9.89 -36.52 -2.65
N SER A 20 10.51 -36.87 -1.53
CA SER A 20 9.87 -37.59 -0.42
C SER A 20 10.20 -36.86 0.87
N GLU A 21 9.17 -36.43 1.60
CA GLU A 21 9.26 -35.71 2.89
C GLU A 21 10.05 -36.48 3.98
N ASP A 22 10.37 -37.75 3.75
CA ASP A 22 10.98 -38.64 4.76
C ASP A 22 12.52 -38.67 4.78
N HIS A 23 13.23 -37.91 3.93
CA HIS A 23 14.70 -37.88 3.92
C HIS A 23 15.24 -36.46 4.13
N MET A 24 15.27 -36.00 5.38
CA MET A 24 16.13 -34.88 5.79
C MET A 24 17.60 -35.33 5.74
N VAL A 25 18.20 -35.26 4.55
CA VAL A 25 19.66 -35.24 4.41
C VAL A 25 20.13 -33.87 4.91
N PRO A 26 21.15 -33.77 5.78
CA PRO A 26 21.72 -32.47 6.11
C PRO A 26 22.17 -31.76 4.82
N TYR A 27 21.60 -30.58 4.55
CA TYR A 27 21.81 -29.78 3.31
C TYR A 27 23.27 -29.65 2.83
N PRO A 28 24.30 -29.56 3.71
CA PRO A 28 25.70 -29.53 3.27
C PRO A 28 26.15 -30.75 2.44
N ALA A 29 25.47 -31.90 2.57
CA ALA A 29 25.82 -33.13 1.86
C ALA A 29 25.24 -33.21 0.42
N ILE A 30 24.29 -32.34 0.06
CA ILE A 30 23.63 -32.35 -1.26
C ILE A 30 24.49 -31.65 -2.32
N ASP A 31 25.21 -30.59 -1.92
CA ASP A 31 26.00 -29.76 -2.85
C ASP A 31 27.30 -30.41 -3.33
N ASP A 32 27.91 -31.29 -2.52
CA ASP A 32 29.15 -32.01 -2.87
C ASP A 32 28.95 -33.09 -3.96
N CYS A 33 27.70 -33.47 -4.24
CA CYS A 33 27.37 -34.53 -5.20
C CYS A 33 26.72 -34.00 -6.50
N SER A 34 26.31 -32.74 -6.53
CA SER A 34 25.47 -32.17 -7.60
C SER A 34 26.29 -31.59 -8.75
N ASP A 35 25.94 -31.95 -9.99
CA ASP A 35 26.61 -31.40 -11.21
C ASP A 35 25.98 -30.09 -11.69
N TYR A 36 24.73 -29.82 -11.32
CA TYR A 36 24.02 -28.58 -11.63
C TYR A 36 23.08 -28.24 -10.46
N VAL A 37 23.23 -27.04 -9.90
CA VAL A 37 22.44 -26.54 -8.76
C VAL A 37 21.67 -25.29 -9.21
N ILE A 38 20.37 -25.24 -8.92
CA ILE A 38 19.53 -24.06 -9.14
C ILE A 38 19.03 -23.54 -7.80
N TYR A 39 19.38 -22.29 -7.48
CA TYR A 39 18.86 -21.58 -6.32
C TYR A 39 17.49 -20.95 -6.67
N SER A 40 16.42 -21.56 -6.18
CA SER A 40 15.04 -21.07 -6.30
C SER A 40 14.52 -20.54 -4.95
N VAL A 41 15.21 -19.51 -4.45
CA VAL A 41 14.85 -18.80 -3.21
C VAL A 41 14.43 -17.37 -3.51
N GLU A 42 13.89 -16.67 -2.52
CA GLU A 42 13.58 -15.25 -2.67
C GLU A 42 14.83 -14.43 -2.99
N ALA A 43 14.70 -13.44 -3.89
CA ALA A 43 15.82 -12.61 -4.33
C ALA A 43 16.51 -11.86 -3.16
N ALA A 44 15.80 -11.56 -2.08
CA ALA A 44 16.39 -10.94 -0.88
C ALA A 44 17.21 -11.93 -0.02
N ALA A 45 16.89 -13.23 -0.10
CA ALA A 45 17.56 -14.28 0.66
C ALA A 45 18.75 -14.91 -0.08
N ILE A 46 18.88 -14.65 -1.39
CA ILE A 46 19.89 -15.30 -2.25
C ILE A 46 21.32 -15.13 -1.71
N ASP A 47 21.69 -13.94 -1.26
CA ASP A 47 23.03 -13.67 -0.72
C ASP A 47 23.33 -14.53 0.51
N ARG A 48 22.40 -14.56 1.48
CA ARG A 48 22.55 -15.36 2.71
C ARG A 48 22.66 -16.86 2.40
N VAL A 49 21.80 -17.36 1.51
CA VAL A 49 21.73 -18.79 1.17
C VAL A 49 23.00 -19.20 0.41
N VAL A 50 23.43 -18.42 -0.57
CA VAL A 50 24.66 -18.73 -1.32
C VAL A 50 25.89 -18.59 -0.42
N ALA A 51 25.92 -17.65 0.53
CA ALA A 51 27.00 -17.54 1.51
C ALA A 51 27.14 -18.77 2.41
N GLU A 52 26.02 -19.39 2.78
CA GLU A 52 25.99 -20.57 3.64
C GLU A 52 26.34 -21.86 2.89
N TYR A 53 25.79 -22.04 1.68
CA TYR A 53 25.84 -23.32 0.96
C TYR A 53 26.80 -23.32 -0.23
N GLY A 54 26.96 -22.19 -0.93
CA GLY A 54 27.80 -22.04 -2.11
C GLY A 54 29.26 -22.54 -1.97
N PRO A 55 29.94 -22.36 -0.82
CA PRO A 55 31.29 -22.91 -0.62
C PRO A 55 31.38 -24.44 -0.63
N SER A 56 30.26 -25.15 -0.46
CA SER A 56 30.19 -26.62 -0.44
C SER A 56 29.84 -27.20 -1.82
N THR A 57 29.75 -26.37 -2.86
CA THR A 57 29.43 -26.82 -4.21
C THR A 57 30.60 -27.64 -4.80
N LYS A 58 30.26 -28.79 -5.41
CA LYS A 58 31.20 -29.67 -6.11
C LYS A 58 32.07 -28.91 -7.13
N LEU A 59 33.36 -29.27 -7.19
CA LEU A 59 34.34 -28.71 -8.13
C LEU A 59 33.89 -28.85 -9.60
N ASN A 60 33.99 -27.75 -10.37
CA ASN A 60 33.51 -27.65 -11.76
C ASN A 60 32.01 -27.92 -11.96
N ALA A 61 31.19 -27.83 -10.91
CA ALA A 61 29.74 -27.87 -11.08
C ALA A 61 29.22 -26.58 -11.76
N ILE A 62 27.96 -26.65 -12.18
CA ILE A 62 27.25 -25.50 -12.74
C ILE A 62 26.30 -24.98 -11.67
N VAL A 63 26.26 -23.67 -11.46
CA VAL A 63 25.32 -23.02 -10.54
C VAL A 63 24.50 -21.99 -11.29
N GLY A 64 23.20 -21.95 -11.01
CA GLY A 64 22.29 -20.93 -11.50
C GLY A 64 21.33 -20.50 -10.42
N GLY A 65 20.65 -19.39 -10.65
CA GLY A 65 19.47 -19.02 -9.88
C GLY A 65 18.28 -18.79 -10.79
N GLN A 66 17.08 -18.89 -10.21
CA GLN A 66 15.80 -18.62 -10.87
C GLN A 66 15.13 -17.34 -10.33
N THR A 67 15.88 -16.48 -9.65
CA THR A 67 15.30 -15.28 -9.04
C THR A 67 14.78 -14.30 -10.10
N SER A 68 13.87 -13.41 -9.73
CA SER A 68 13.33 -12.40 -10.66
C SER A 68 14.26 -11.20 -10.90
N CYS A 69 15.37 -11.08 -10.16
CA CYS A 69 16.38 -10.02 -10.31
C CYS A 69 17.77 -10.63 -10.37
N LYS A 70 18.52 -10.33 -11.43
CA LYS A 70 19.81 -10.97 -11.68
C LYS A 70 20.95 -10.23 -11.00
N ASP A 71 20.87 -8.91 -10.80
CA ASP A 71 21.92 -8.14 -10.12
C ASP A 71 22.29 -8.69 -8.72
N PRO A 72 21.34 -8.86 -7.76
CA PRO A 72 21.67 -9.42 -6.44
C PRO A 72 22.10 -10.89 -6.52
N GLU A 73 21.53 -11.66 -7.44
CA GLU A 73 21.86 -13.07 -7.64
C GLU A 73 23.30 -13.25 -8.15
N ILE A 74 23.66 -12.53 -9.21
CA ILE A 74 25.00 -12.56 -9.78
C ILE A 74 26.02 -12.06 -8.77
N LYS A 75 25.72 -11.01 -8.01
CA LYS A 75 26.61 -10.52 -6.95
C LYS A 75 26.85 -11.58 -5.87
N ALA A 76 25.79 -12.23 -5.39
CA ALA A 76 25.92 -13.32 -4.42
C ALA A 76 26.79 -14.46 -4.97
N PHE A 77 26.61 -14.81 -6.25
CA PHE A 77 27.41 -15.83 -6.91
C PHE A 77 28.88 -15.42 -7.10
N GLU A 78 29.17 -14.14 -7.37
CA GLU A 78 30.54 -13.65 -7.47
C GLU A 78 31.24 -13.56 -6.11
N ASP A 79 30.52 -13.19 -5.06
CA ASP A 79 31.07 -12.98 -3.72
C ASP A 79 31.34 -14.32 -2.99
N HIS A 80 30.48 -15.32 -3.17
CA HIS A 80 30.50 -16.54 -2.34
C HIS A 80 30.85 -17.85 -3.08
N LEU A 81 30.69 -17.92 -4.41
CA LEU A 81 31.02 -19.15 -5.14
C LEU A 81 32.51 -19.22 -5.50
N PRO A 82 33.11 -20.43 -5.48
CA PRO A 82 34.47 -20.64 -5.96
C PRO A 82 34.70 -20.21 -7.43
N ALA A 83 35.96 -19.91 -7.76
CA ALA A 83 36.35 -19.42 -9.09
C ALA A 83 36.25 -20.49 -10.19
N ASP A 84 36.19 -21.77 -9.83
CA ASP A 84 36.08 -22.91 -10.75
C ASP A 84 34.64 -23.30 -11.10
N ILE A 85 33.65 -22.68 -10.45
CA ILE A 85 32.22 -22.92 -10.72
C ILE A 85 31.77 -22.11 -11.94
N ASP A 86 31.06 -22.79 -12.85
CA ASP A 86 30.42 -22.17 -14.01
C ASP A 86 29.04 -21.62 -13.62
N ILE A 87 28.76 -20.35 -13.92
CA ILE A 87 27.51 -19.67 -13.57
C ILE A 87 26.62 -19.53 -14.80
N VAL A 88 25.50 -20.27 -14.82
CA VAL A 88 24.44 -20.18 -15.83
C VAL A 88 23.10 -20.08 -15.11
N SER A 89 22.53 -18.86 -15.09
CA SER A 89 21.24 -18.60 -14.45
C SER A 89 20.10 -18.69 -15.45
N CYS A 90 18.87 -18.81 -14.94
CA CYS A 90 17.67 -18.69 -15.75
C CYS A 90 16.61 -17.83 -15.08
N HIS A 91 15.57 -17.47 -15.80
CA HIS A 91 14.36 -16.88 -15.22
C HIS A 91 13.17 -17.24 -16.11
N SER A 92 12.21 -17.95 -15.54
CA SER A 92 10.95 -18.23 -16.23
C SER A 92 9.99 -17.06 -16.03
N LEU A 93 9.46 -16.51 -17.10
CA LEU A 93 8.58 -15.32 -17.05
C LEU A 93 7.09 -15.68 -16.83
N HIS A 94 6.84 -16.79 -16.12
CA HIS A 94 5.49 -17.27 -15.78
C HIS A 94 5.46 -17.77 -14.33
N GLY A 95 4.24 -17.92 -13.78
CA GLY A 95 4.01 -18.42 -12.43
C GLY A 95 4.15 -19.94 -12.35
N PRO A 96 4.26 -20.51 -11.14
CA PRO A 96 4.43 -21.95 -10.95
C PRO A 96 3.23 -22.79 -11.44
N GLY A 97 2.04 -22.20 -11.58
CA GLY A 97 0.82 -22.89 -12.04
C GLY A 97 0.64 -22.99 -13.55
N VAL A 98 1.58 -22.45 -14.35
CA VAL A 98 1.44 -22.33 -15.81
C VAL A 98 2.30 -23.34 -16.54
N ASP A 99 1.74 -23.91 -17.61
CA ASP A 99 2.47 -24.79 -18.52
C ASP A 99 3.66 -24.02 -19.11
N THR A 100 4.85 -24.60 -18.99
CA THR A 100 6.10 -24.01 -19.46
C THR A 100 6.20 -23.99 -20.98
N LYS A 101 5.35 -24.76 -21.67
CA LYS A 101 5.38 -24.90 -23.12
C LYS A 101 5.13 -23.56 -23.81
N ASP A 102 5.99 -23.24 -24.77
CA ASP A 102 5.95 -22.01 -25.59
C ASP A 102 6.10 -20.70 -24.77
N GLN A 103 6.18 -20.76 -23.43
CA GLN A 103 6.45 -19.63 -22.56
C GLN A 103 7.92 -19.18 -22.65
N PRO A 104 8.21 -17.87 -22.53
CA PRO A 104 9.57 -17.38 -22.57
C PRO A 104 10.37 -17.76 -21.32
N LEU A 105 11.51 -18.42 -21.54
CA LEU A 105 12.49 -18.78 -20.52
C LEU A 105 13.80 -18.08 -20.82
N VAL A 106 14.19 -17.14 -19.97
CA VAL A 106 15.46 -16.43 -20.12
C VAL A 106 16.60 -17.30 -19.61
N ILE A 107 17.67 -17.43 -20.39
CA ILE A 107 18.91 -18.12 -20.01
C ILE A 107 20.05 -17.11 -20.06
N ILE A 108 20.79 -17.01 -18.96
CA ILE A 108 21.85 -16.02 -18.78
C ILE A 108 23.17 -16.74 -18.57
N LYS A 109 24.07 -16.55 -19.52
CA LYS A 109 25.46 -16.98 -19.43
C LYS A 109 26.29 -15.88 -18.78
N HIS A 110 26.69 -16.06 -17.53
CA HIS A 110 27.50 -15.06 -16.82
C HIS A 110 28.99 -15.40 -16.83
N ARG A 111 29.41 -16.36 -15.99
CA ARG A 111 30.78 -16.85 -15.87
C ARG A 111 30.80 -18.35 -16.15
N ALA A 112 30.63 -18.74 -17.42
CA ALA A 112 30.55 -20.15 -17.78
C ALA A 112 31.24 -20.49 -19.09
N SER A 113 31.78 -21.70 -19.18
CA SER A 113 32.25 -22.28 -20.44
C SER A 113 31.11 -22.49 -21.44
N LYS A 114 31.43 -22.62 -22.73
CA LYS A 114 30.41 -22.95 -23.75
C LYS A 114 29.78 -24.33 -23.48
N ALA A 115 30.59 -25.30 -23.08
CA ALA A 115 30.12 -26.66 -22.81
C ALA A 115 29.08 -26.71 -21.66
N SER A 116 29.33 -25.96 -20.58
CA SER A 116 28.38 -25.88 -19.46
C SER A 116 27.09 -25.16 -19.84
N PHE A 117 27.19 -24.09 -20.64
CA PHE A 117 26.00 -23.41 -21.17
C PHE A 117 25.15 -24.34 -22.05
N ASP A 118 25.78 -25.03 -23.01
CA ASP A 118 25.09 -25.97 -23.90
C ASP A 118 24.46 -27.14 -23.10
N LYS A 119 25.10 -27.57 -21.99
CA LYS A 119 24.55 -28.58 -21.07
C LYS A 119 23.30 -28.08 -20.37
N VAL A 120 23.32 -26.87 -19.79
CA VAL A 120 22.13 -26.28 -19.14
C VAL A 120 21.01 -26.04 -20.15
N GLU A 121 21.32 -25.51 -21.32
CA GLU A 121 20.33 -25.32 -22.39
C GLU A 121 19.67 -26.65 -22.77
N THR A 122 20.46 -27.72 -22.88
CA THR A 122 19.95 -29.07 -23.18
C THR A 122 19.02 -29.59 -22.09
N VAL A 123 19.35 -29.37 -20.82
CA VAL A 123 18.49 -29.74 -19.69
C VAL A 123 17.18 -28.96 -19.75
N LEU A 124 17.23 -27.64 -19.96
CA LEU A 124 16.04 -26.78 -19.97
C LEU A 124 15.11 -27.00 -21.17
N ARG A 125 15.59 -27.59 -22.27
CA ARG A 125 14.75 -27.94 -23.44
C ARG A 125 13.59 -28.90 -23.10
N CYS A 126 13.70 -29.68 -22.03
CA CYS A 126 12.61 -30.57 -21.61
C CYS A 126 11.33 -29.79 -21.23
N LEU A 127 11.47 -28.53 -20.84
CA LEU A 127 10.36 -27.63 -20.50
C LEU A 127 9.57 -27.17 -21.72
N ARG A 128 10.10 -27.36 -22.94
CA ARG A 128 9.51 -26.89 -24.21
C ARG A 128 9.21 -25.38 -24.22
N SER A 129 9.93 -24.63 -23.40
CA SER A 129 9.88 -23.18 -23.33
C SER A 129 10.62 -22.54 -24.51
N LYS A 130 10.23 -21.31 -24.85
CA LYS A 130 10.94 -20.48 -25.81
C LYS A 130 12.16 -19.86 -25.14
N HIS A 131 13.35 -20.36 -25.46
CA HIS A 131 14.59 -19.86 -24.88
C HIS A 131 14.92 -18.46 -25.39
N VAL A 132 15.19 -17.54 -24.47
CA VAL A 132 15.63 -16.17 -24.74
C VAL A 132 16.99 -15.96 -24.09
N TYR A 133 17.96 -15.49 -24.86
CA TYR A 133 19.35 -15.33 -24.39
C TYR A 133 19.63 -13.87 -24.10
N LEU A 134 19.93 -13.55 -22.84
CA LEU A 134 20.22 -12.20 -22.37
C LEU A 134 21.41 -12.20 -21.42
N THR A 135 22.11 -11.07 -21.31
CA THR A 135 23.00 -10.81 -20.17
C THR A 135 22.18 -10.47 -18.92
N ALA A 136 22.78 -10.60 -17.73
CA ALA A 136 22.12 -10.24 -16.46
C ALA A 136 21.65 -8.77 -16.47
N HIS A 137 22.46 -7.86 -17.00
CA HIS A 137 22.12 -6.45 -17.11
C HIS A 137 20.99 -6.18 -18.11
N GLU A 138 20.99 -6.83 -19.29
CA GLU A 138 19.89 -6.71 -20.25
C GLU A 138 18.58 -7.25 -19.69
N HIS A 139 18.64 -8.39 -19.00
CA HIS A 139 17.49 -8.96 -18.31
C HIS A 139 16.89 -7.97 -17.30
N ASP A 140 17.70 -7.43 -16.39
CA ASP A 140 17.21 -6.54 -15.34
C ASP A 140 16.67 -5.22 -15.92
N ARG A 141 17.28 -4.71 -16.99
CA ARG A 141 16.76 -3.56 -17.72
C ARG A 141 15.39 -3.85 -18.36
N ILE A 142 15.28 -4.95 -19.12
CA ILE A 142 14.04 -5.33 -19.81
C ILE A 142 12.91 -5.63 -18.82
N THR A 143 13.20 -6.33 -17.72
CA THR A 143 12.21 -6.60 -16.67
C THR A 143 11.79 -5.32 -15.94
N ALA A 144 12.70 -4.37 -15.71
CA ALA A 144 12.32 -3.05 -15.21
C ALA A 144 11.38 -2.32 -16.18
N ASP A 145 11.71 -2.29 -17.48
CA ASP A 145 10.93 -1.61 -18.52
C ASP A 145 9.51 -2.19 -18.69
N THR A 146 9.37 -3.50 -18.53
CA THR A 146 8.10 -4.21 -18.78
C THR A 146 7.25 -4.36 -17.50
N GLN A 147 7.87 -4.53 -16.33
CA GLN A 147 7.16 -4.92 -15.12
C GLN A 147 7.18 -3.84 -14.02
N ALA A 148 8.32 -3.18 -13.76
CA ALA A 148 8.46 -2.35 -12.56
C ALA A 148 7.52 -1.14 -12.54
N VAL A 149 7.50 -0.34 -13.61
CA VAL A 149 6.63 0.85 -13.68
C VAL A 149 5.17 0.45 -13.82
N THR A 150 4.90 -0.63 -14.56
CA THR A 150 3.55 -1.22 -14.69
C THR A 150 2.99 -1.58 -13.31
N HIS A 151 3.76 -2.29 -12.48
CA HIS A 151 3.35 -2.62 -11.12
C HIS A 151 3.20 -1.37 -10.26
N ALA A 152 4.15 -0.44 -10.31
CA ALA A 152 4.07 0.81 -9.54
C ALA A 152 2.82 1.64 -9.87
N ALA A 153 2.40 1.69 -11.14
CA ALA A 153 1.19 2.38 -11.56
C ALA A 153 -0.06 1.76 -10.91
N PHE A 154 -0.23 0.44 -10.99
CA PHE A 154 -1.40 -0.25 -10.41
C PHE A 154 -1.40 -0.26 -8.87
N LEU A 155 -0.22 -0.42 -8.25
CA LEU A 155 -0.07 -0.27 -6.81
C LEU A 155 -0.47 1.14 -6.35
N SER A 156 -0.13 2.16 -7.14
CA SER A 156 -0.53 3.55 -6.87
C SER A 156 -2.04 3.74 -7.01
N MET A 157 -2.68 3.14 -8.02
CA MET A 157 -4.15 3.17 -8.17
C MET A 157 -4.85 2.54 -6.98
N GLY A 158 -4.47 1.32 -6.60
CA GLY A 158 -5.09 0.62 -5.47
C GLY A 158 -4.89 1.39 -4.16
N LYS A 159 -3.72 1.99 -3.95
CA LYS A 159 -3.47 2.80 -2.76
C LYS A 159 -4.29 4.08 -2.73
N ALA A 160 -4.49 4.73 -3.88
CA ALA A 160 -5.34 5.91 -3.99
C ALA A 160 -6.80 5.59 -3.68
N TRP A 161 -7.35 4.51 -4.25
CA TRP A 161 -8.72 4.07 -3.95
C TRP A 161 -8.92 3.64 -2.51
N HIS A 162 -7.93 2.98 -1.90
CA HIS A 162 -7.91 2.71 -0.47
C HIS A 162 -7.91 4.00 0.36
N ALA A 163 -7.09 4.99 0.01
CA ALA A 163 -7.04 6.26 0.75
C ALA A 163 -8.36 7.05 0.66
N SER A 164 -9.06 6.92 -0.46
CA SER A 164 -10.41 7.48 -0.64
C SER A 164 -11.55 6.61 -0.07
N GLU A 165 -11.23 5.45 0.53
CA GLU A 165 -12.18 4.46 1.06
C GLU A 165 -13.29 4.07 0.06
N GLN A 166 -12.94 3.97 -1.22
CA GLN A 166 -13.90 3.75 -2.30
C GLN A 166 -13.52 2.57 -3.19
N PHE A 167 -14.49 1.70 -3.48
CA PHE A 167 -14.36 0.73 -4.55
C PHE A 167 -14.67 1.40 -5.89
N PRO A 168 -13.74 1.38 -6.87
CA PRO A 168 -13.88 2.19 -8.09
C PRO A 168 -15.12 1.82 -8.92
N TRP A 169 -15.56 0.56 -8.87
CA TRP A 169 -16.73 0.06 -9.61
C TRP A 169 -18.09 0.31 -8.93
N GLU A 170 -18.11 0.82 -7.69
CA GLU A 170 -19.36 1.13 -6.98
C GLU A 170 -19.91 2.53 -7.33
N GLY A 171 -19.07 3.41 -7.88
CA GLY A 171 -19.45 4.74 -8.36
C GLY A 171 -19.57 4.88 -9.87
N ALA A 172 -20.08 6.02 -10.34
CA ALA A 172 -20.15 6.34 -11.77
C ALA A 172 -18.80 6.77 -12.40
N ARG A 173 -17.75 6.91 -11.57
CA ARG A 173 -16.44 7.46 -11.96
C ARG A 173 -15.58 6.48 -12.77
N TYR A 174 -15.60 5.18 -12.45
CA TYR A 174 -14.74 4.19 -13.10
C TYR A 174 -15.56 3.08 -13.78
N VAL A 175 -16.35 3.47 -14.78
CA VAL A 175 -17.25 2.57 -15.51
C VAL A 175 -16.86 2.50 -17.00
N GLY A 176 -16.57 1.29 -17.48
CA GLY A 176 -16.40 1.00 -18.91
C GLY A 176 -14.97 1.15 -19.45
N GLY A 177 -14.74 0.58 -20.64
CA GLY A 177 -13.52 0.71 -21.43
C GLY A 177 -12.21 0.50 -20.69
N ILE A 178 -11.37 1.55 -20.73
CA ILE A 178 -10.03 1.61 -20.12
C ILE A 178 -10.06 1.33 -18.61
N GLU A 179 -11.11 1.76 -17.91
CA GLU A 179 -11.18 1.67 -16.45
C GLU A 179 -11.38 0.23 -15.97
N ASN A 180 -12.16 -0.57 -16.71
CA ASN A 180 -12.32 -2.00 -16.43
C ASN A 180 -10.96 -2.72 -16.46
N VAL A 181 -10.12 -2.42 -17.46
CA VAL A 181 -8.79 -3.05 -17.57
C VAL A 181 -7.92 -2.63 -16.39
N LYS A 182 -7.90 -1.35 -16.02
CA LYS A 182 -7.14 -0.86 -14.86
C LYS A 182 -7.53 -1.55 -13.56
N ILE A 183 -8.84 -1.66 -13.32
CA ILE A 183 -9.40 -2.28 -12.11
C ILE A 183 -9.00 -3.76 -12.04
N ASN A 184 -9.22 -4.51 -13.13
CA ASN A 184 -8.90 -5.94 -13.17
C ASN A 184 -7.40 -6.21 -12.98
N LEU A 185 -6.53 -5.40 -13.60
CA LEU A 185 -5.08 -5.51 -13.44
C LEU A 185 -4.62 -5.15 -12.02
N MET A 186 -5.22 -4.11 -11.42
CA MET A 186 -4.96 -3.73 -10.03
C MET A 186 -5.35 -4.85 -9.06
N MET A 187 -6.58 -5.38 -9.16
CA MET A 187 -7.04 -6.46 -8.30
C MET A 187 -6.15 -7.69 -8.41
N ARG A 188 -5.67 -8.00 -9.63
CA ARG A 188 -4.75 -9.11 -9.86
C ARG A 188 -3.41 -8.93 -9.15
N ILE A 189 -2.88 -7.72 -9.04
CA ILE A 189 -1.63 -7.46 -8.31
C ILE A 189 -1.83 -7.56 -6.80
N TYR A 190 -2.93 -7.00 -6.27
CA TYR A 190 -3.22 -7.07 -4.83
C TYR A 190 -3.66 -8.47 -4.37
N ASN A 191 -4.10 -9.35 -5.26
CA ASN A 191 -4.36 -10.76 -4.95
C ASN A 191 -3.09 -11.63 -4.91
N GLN A 192 -1.89 -11.03 -4.92
CA GLN A 192 -0.61 -11.74 -4.94
C GLN A 192 0.25 -11.33 -3.73
N LYS A 193 1.33 -12.08 -3.48
CA LYS A 193 2.20 -11.82 -2.33
C LYS A 193 3.07 -10.57 -2.53
N TRP A 194 3.14 -9.73 -1.50
CA TRP A 194 3.83 -8.44 -1.54
C TRP A 194 5.33 -8.54 -1.90
N HIS A 195 6.01 -9.60 -1.43
CA HIS A 195 7.46 -9.76 -1.53
C HIS A 195 7.94 -9.98 -2.98
N VAL A 196 7.07 -10.52 -3.85
CA VAL A 196 7.35 -10.69 -5.29
C VAL A 196 7.55 -9.32 -5.96
N TYR A 197 6.66 -8.37 -5.66
CA TYR A 197 6.73 -7.02 -6.21
C TYR A 197 7.81 -6.17 -5.53
N ALA A 198 7.96 -6.32 -4.21
CA ALA A 198 8.99 -5.61 -3.43
C ALA A 198 10.40 -5.99 -3.88
N GLY A 199 10.65 -7.29 -4.06
CA GLY A 199 11.94 -7.80 -4.52
C GLY A 199 12.34 -7.20 -5.86
N LEU A 200 11.43 -7.21 -6.85
CA LEU A 200 11.68 -6.61 -8.15
C LEU A 200 11.91 -5.09 -8.07
N ALA A 201 11.04 -4.38 -7.36
CA ALA A 201 11.10 -2.92 -7.32
C ALA A 201 12.33 -2.40 -6.53
N ILE A 202 12.64 -3.05 -5.40
CA ILE A 202 13.70 -2.63 -4.49
C ILE A 202 15.05 -3.17 -4.93
N LEU A 203 15.19 -4.42 -5.37
CA LEU A 203 16.52 -5.01 -5.61
C LEU A 203 17.07 -4.70 -7.01
N ASN A 204 16.21 -4.38 -7.99
CA ASN A 204 16.66 -4.03 -9.34
C ASN A 204 17.02 -2.53 -9.44
N PRO A 205 18.29 -2.16 -9.69
CA PRO A 205 18.71 -0.75 -9.77
C PRO A 205 18.04 0.02 -10.91
N GLU A 206 17.75 -0.63 -12.04
CA GLU A 206 17.04 -0.01 -13.16
C GLU A 206 15.59 0.28 -12.76
N ALA A 207 14.91 -0.66 -12.10
CA ALA A 207 13.55 -0.46 -11.59
C ALA A 207 13.44 0.76 -10.66
N ARG A 208 14.42 0.97 -9.77
CA ARG A 208 14.46 2.16 -8.88
C ARG A 208 14.45 3.47 -9.68
N LYS A 209 15.27 3.55 -10.73
CA LYS A 209 15.35 4.75 -11.60
C LYS A 209 14.01 5.00 -12.28
N GLN A 210 13.38 3.95 -12.80
CA GLN A 210 12.12 4.10 -13.52
C GLN A 210 10.96 4.47 -12.61
N ILE A 211 10.83 3.84 -11.44
CA ILE A 211 9.78 4.15 -10.47
C ILE A 211 9.93 5.59 -9.96
N ALA A 212 11.15 6.04 -9.68
CA ALA A 212 11.41 7.42 -9.29
C ALA A 212 11.07 8.42 -10.41
N GLN A 213 11.39 8.10 -11.67
CA GLN A 213 11.02 8.93 -12.81
C GLN A 213 9.51 8.92 -13.05
N TYR A 214 8.82 7.78 -12.87
CA TYR A 214 7.37 7.69 -13.00
C TYR A 214 6.66 8.58 -11.97
N ALA A 215 7.05 8.50 -10.70
CA ALA A 215 6.52 9.37 -9.65
C ALA A 215 6.75 10.86 -9.96
N ARG A 216 7.90 11.20 -10.55
CA ARG A 216 8.20 12.56 -11.02
C ARG A 216 7.28 12.95 -12.19
N SER A 217 7.10 12.08 -13.18
CA SER A 217 6.22 12.31 -14.33
C SER A 217 4.76 12.52 -13.87
N VAL A 218 4.24 11.70 -12.97
CA VAL A 218 2.91 11.88 -12.36
C VAL A 218 2.82 13.25 -11.67
N THR A 219 3.78 13.56 -10.80
CA THR A 219 3.79 14.80 -10.02
C THR A 219 3.84 16.05 -10.90
N GLU A 220 4.71 16.06 -11.92
CA GLU A 220 4.87 17.23 -12.78
C GLU A 220 3.69 17.43 -13.73
N LEU A 221 3.10 16.36 -14.27
CA LEU A 221 1.87 16.46 -15.05
C LEU A 221 0.71 16.96 -14.19
N TYR A 222 0.57 16.45 -12.97
CA TYR A 222 -0.47 16.88 -12.03
C TYR A 222 -0.32 18.36 -11.63
N LYS A 223 0.92 18.84 -11.41
CA LYS A 223 1.18 20.28 -11.17
C LYS A 223 0.75 21.15 -12.34
N LEU A 224 1.00 20.74 -13.58
CA LEU A 224 0.54 21.47 -14.76
C LEU A 224 -0.99 21.49 -14.87
N MET A 225 -1.65 20.39 -14.51
CA MET A 225 -3.11 20.33 -14.40
C MET A 225 -3.64 21.29 -13.33
N LEU A 226 -2.98 21.39 -12.16
CA LEU A 226 -3.36 22.30 -11.07
C LEU A 226 -3.14 23.79 -11.38
N GLY A 227 -2.09 24.12 -12.13
CA GLY A 227 -1.80 25.51 -12.52
C GLY A 227 -2.54 26.00 -13.76
N ASP A 228 -3.51 25.22 -14.27
CA ASP A 228 -4.25 25.49 -15.51
C ASP A 228 -3.35 25.73 -16.74
N HIS A 229 -2.18 25.08 -16.78
CA HIS A 229 -1.18 25.23 -17.85
C HIS A 229 -1.47 24.29 -19.04
N GLU A 230 -2.64 24.43 -19.67
CA GLU A 230 -3.14 23.52 -20.74
C GLU A 230 -2.14 23.37 -21.91
N GLU A 231 -1.59 24.46 -22.41
CA GLU A 231 -0.64 24.46 -23.54
C GLU A 231 0.69 23.76 -23.20
N GLU A 232 1.20 23.96 -21.99
CA GLU A 232 2.45 23.33 -21.56
C GLU A 232 2.27 21.82 -21.35
N LEU A 233 1.17 21.43 -20.70
CA LEU A 233 0.77 20.03 -20.52
C LEU A 233 0.65 19.33 -21.88
N ARG A 234 -0.10 19.94 -22.80
CA ARG A 234 -0.30 19.42 -24.16
C ARG A 234 1.03 19.28 -24.90
N ALA A 235 1.86 20.31 -24.90
CA ALA A 235 3.16 20.26 -25.59
C ALA A 235 4.06 19.16 -25.02
N ARG A 236 4.07 18.96 -23.70
CA ARG A 236 4.84 17.90 -23.03
C ARG A 236 4.38 16.50 -23.43
N VAL A 237 3.08 16.23 -23.33
CA VAL A 237 2.51 14.91 -23.64
C VAL A 237 2.67 14.56 -25.13
N LEU A 238 2.55 15.54 -26.04
CA LEU A 238 2.74 15.29 -27.47
C LEU A 238 4.20 15.01 -27.84
N ARG A 239 5.16 15.72 -27.24
CA ARG A 239 6.58 15.38 -27.37
C ARG A 239 6.88 13.98 -26.84
N ALA A 240 6.21 13.58 -25.77
CA ALA A 240 6.35 12.25 -25.22
C ALA A 240 5.81 11.18 -26.17
N ARG A 241 4.60 11.41 -26.72
CA ARG A 241 3.99 10.56 -27.75
C ARG A 241 4.93 10.37 -28.94
N GLU A 242 5.47 11.44 -29.50
CA GLU A 242 6.31 11.37 -30.70
C GLU A 242 7.58 10.53 -30.47
N LYS A 243 8.23 10.69 -29.31
CA LYS A 243 9.43 9.90 -28.97
C LYS A 243 9.13 8.41 -28.83
N VAL A 244 8.06 8.07 -28.10
CA VAL A 244 7.71 6.68 -27.75
C VAL A 244 7.04 5.96 -28.92
N PHE A 245 6.06 6.60 -29.54
CA PHE A 245 5.18 6.00 -30.54
C PHE A 245 5.44 6.46 -31.98
N GLY A 246 6.38 7.40 -32.19
CA GLY A 246 6.66 7.95 -33.52
C GLY A 246 5.75 9.12 -33.90
N ALA A 247 6.10 9.76 -35.01
CA ALA A 247 5.31 10.85 -35.58
C ALA A 247 4.04 10.30 -36.26
N GLU A 248 3.04 11.17 -36.52
CA GLU A 248 1.77 10.72 -37.15
C GLU A 248 1.97 10.10 -38.54
N ASP A 249 2.97 10.56 -39.27
CA ASP A 249 3.37 10.08 -40.60
C ASP A 249 4.34 8.90 -40.56
N SER A 250 4.94 8.62 -39.39
CA SER A 250 5.86 7.49 -39.18
C SER A 250 5.67 6.88 -37.79
N PRO A 251 4.53 6.20 -37.56
CA PRO A 251 4.27 5.55 -36.29
C PRO A 251 5.18 4.34 -36.06
N LYS A 252 5.57 4.11 -34.81
CA LYS A 252 6.37 2.96 -34.35
C LYS A 252 5.52 1.78 -33.89
N TRP A 253 4.20 1.95 -33.73
CA TRP A 253 3.29 0.86 -33.37
C TRP A 253 2.86 0.03 -34.60
N ALA A 254 2.40 -1.20 -34.37
CA ALA A 254 1.94 -2.10 -35.42
C ALA A 254 0.63 -1.61 -36.09
N ALA A 255 0.42 -2.05 -37.34
CA ALA A 255 -0.79 -1.69 -38.11
C ALA A 255 -2.07 -2.17 -37.40
N THR A 256 -2.05 -3.36 -36.82
CA THR A 256 -3.15 -3.88 -36.00
C THR A 256 -2.95 -3.45 -34.54
N PRO A 257 -3.95 -2.82 -33.89
CA PRO A 257 -3.89 -2.49 -32.47
C PRO A 257 -3.69 -3.72 -31.60
N LEU A 258 -3.01 -3.57 -30.47
CA LEU A 258 -2.86 -4.64 -29.47
C LEU A 258 -4.19 -5.04 -28.80
N LEU A 259 -5.21 -4.17 -28.81
CA LEU A 259 -6.53 -4.40 -28.22
C LEU A 259 -7.64 -3.85 -29.13
N ASP A 260 -8.70 -4.64 -29.33
CA ASP A 260 -9.94 -4.18 -30.00
C ASP A 260 -10.89 -3.53 -28.98
N ASP A 261 -11.44 -2.37 -29.35
CA ASP A 261 -12.33 -1.54 -28.55
C ASP A 261 -13.55 -2.33 -28.00
N ARG A 262 -14.04 -3.32 -28.75
CA ARG A 262 -15.21 -4.13 -28.36
C ARG A 262 -14.94 -5.06 -27.19
N VAL A 263 -13.67 -5.35 -26.89
CA VAL A 263 -13.27 -6.27 -25.81
C VAL A 263 -13.21 -5.54 -24.47
N LEU A 264 -12.87 -4.24 -24.48
CA LEU A 264 -12.69 -3.43 -23.26
C LEU A 264 -14.01 -3.24 -22.46
N ASP A 265 -15.15 -3.17 -23.16
CA ASP A 265 -16.47 -2.93 -22.53
C ASP A 265 -17.15 -4.21 -21.99
N GLN A 266 -16.62 -5.39 -22.29
CA GLN A 266 -17.26 -6.66 -21.94
C GLN A 266 -17.03 -7.08 -20.48
N PHE A 267 -15.92 -6.67 -19.88
CA PHE A 267 -15.44 -7.20 -18.58
C PHE A 267 -15.53 -6.18 -17.45
N SER A 268 -16.73 -5.93 -16.94
CA SER A 268 -16.97 -5.00 -15.82
C SER A 268 -17.35 -5.72 -14.52
N LEU A 269 -16.67 -5.39 -13.42
CA LEU A 269 -17.01 -5.88 -12.07
C LEU A 269 -18.38 -5.40 -11.58
N ALA A 270 -18.88 -4.27 -12.08
CA ALA A 270 -20.23 -3.78 -11.75
C ALA A 270 -21.34 -4.77 -12.15
N LYS A 271 -21.10 -5.64 -13.14
CA LYS A 271 -22.06 -6.69 -13.55
C LYS A 271 -22.03 -7.94 -12.65
N ALA A 272 -20.92 -8.20 -11.95
CA ALA A 272 -20.75 -9.39 -11.11
C ALA A 272 -21.41 -9.24 -9.71
N VAL A 273 -21.65 -8.01 -9.27
CA VAL A 273 -22.19 -7.67 -7.94
C VAL A 273 -23.73 -7.76 -7.86
N GLN A 274 -24.44 -8.14 -8.94
CA GLN A 274 -25.89 -8.32 -8.85
C GLN A 274 -26.27 -9.61 -8.09
N PRO A 275 -27.13 -9.53 -7.05
CA PRO A 275 -27.61 -10.72 -6.34
C PRO A 275 -28.51 -11.60 -7.21
N THR A 276 -28.57 -12.88 -6.88
CA THR A 276 -29.49 -13.89 -7.41
C THR A 276 -30.95 -13.41 -7.47
N PRO A 277 -31.71 -13.73 -8.54
CA PRO A 277 -33.08 -13.25 -8.68
C PRO A 277 -34.02 -14.05 -7.78
N THR A 278 -34.37 -13.51 -6.62
CA THR A 278 -35.54 -13.92 -5.85
C THR A 278 -36.57 -12.79 -5.83
N ALA A 279 -37.21 -12.54 -6.96
CA ALA A 279 -38.58 -12.01 -7.06
C ALA A 279 -38.99 -11.89 -8.53
N SER A 280 -40.24 -12.25 -8.83
CA SER A 280 -40.87 -12.17 -10.14
C SER A 280 -40.87 -10.73 -10.71
N PRO A 281 -40.87 -10.55 -12.04
CA PRO A 281 -40.70 -9.25 -12.67
C PRO A 281 -41.95 -8.38 -12.46
N SER A 282 -41.83 -7.34 -11.64
CA SER A 282 -42.78 -6.22 -11.67
C SER A 282 -42.39 -5.27 -12.81
N GLU A 283 -43.35 -4.98 -13.68
CA GLU A 283 -43.25 -4.01 -14.76
C GLU A 283 -42.87 -2.61 -14.22
N GLY A 284 -41.59 -2.30 -14.32
CA GLY A 284 -41.01 -0.99 -14.05
C GLY A 284 -39.62 -0.98 -14.65
N GLY A 285 -39.41 -0.15 -15.67
CA GLY A 285 -38.17 -0.13 -16.46
C GLY A 285 -36.93 -0.08 -15.57
N ALA A 286 -35.96 -0.95 -15.87
CA ALA A 286 -34.66 -0.93 -15.20
C ALA A 286 -34.07 0.48 -15.27
N PRO A 287 -33.49 1.01 -14.17
CA PRO A 287 -32.81 2.29 -14.21
C PRO A 287 -31.70 2.24 -15.29
N PRO A 288 -31.52 3.33 -16.07
CA PRO A 288 -30.52 3.35 -17.13
C PRO A 288 -29.13 3.14 -16.53
N ALA A 289 -28.29 2.36 -17.21
CA ALA A 289 -26.89 2.17 -16.84
C ALA A 289 -26.19 3.55 -16.71
N PRO A 290 -25.38 3.77 -15.67
CA PRO A 290 -24.72 5.06 -15.46
C PRO A 290 -23.87 5.42 -16.68
N THR A 291 -23.98 6.68 -17.13
CA THR A 291 -23.19 7.20 -18.24
C THR A 291 -21.74 7.37 -17.79
N PRO A 292 -20.73 6.85 -18.51
CA PRO A 292 -19.32 6.98 -18.12
C PRO A 292 -18.89 8.44 -17.98
N LEU A 293 -18.20 8.76 -16.88
CA LEU A 293 -17.63 10.09 -16.68
C LEU A 293 -16.32 10.27 -17.47
N PRO A 294 -16.07 11.44 -18.09
CA PRO A 294 -14.82 11.68 -18.82
C PRO A 294 -13.61 11.70 -17.88
N ASN A 295 -12.59 10.90 -18.17
CA ASN A 295 -11.38 10.76 -17.35
C ASN A 295 -10.14 11.30 -18.08
N ASN A 296 -9.25 11.97 -17.36
CA ASN A 296 -7.98 12.50 -17.91
C ASN A 296 -6.90 11.43 -18.12
N HIS A 297 -7.07 10.28 -17.45
CA HIS A 297 -6.15 9.15 -17.45
C HIS A 297 -4.70 9.52 -17.11
N LEU A 298 -4.47 10.32 -16.06
CA LEU A 298 -3.17 10.74 -15.55
C LEU A 298 -2.15 9.58 -15.47
N SER A 299 -2.61 8.40 -15.03
CA SER A 299 -1.77 7.19 -14.96
C SER A 299 -1.15 6.77 -16.29
N LEU A 300 -1.88 6.91 -17.40
CA LEU A 300 -1.43 6.58 -18.76
C LEU A 300 -0.56 7.69 -19.34
N LEU A 301 -0.96 8.95 -19.11
CA LEU A 301 -0.18 10.12 -19.53
C LEU A 301 1.22 10.10 -18.88
N ALA A 302 1.28 9.82 -17.58
CA ALA A 302 2.53 9.74 -16.83
C ALA A 302 3.40 8.55 -17.27
N MET A 303 2.81 7.44 -17.70
CA MET A 303 3.56 6.28 -18.21
C MET A 303 4.33 6.66 -19.48
N VAL A 304 3.66 7.32 -20.43
CA VAL A 304 4.29 7.75 -21.69
C VAL A 304 5.31 8.86 -21.47
N ASP A 305 5.05 9.81 -20.57
CA ASP A 305 6.04 10.82 -20.16
C ASP A 305 7.27 10.18 -19.52
N CYS A 306 7.09 9.15 -18.68
CA CYS A 306 8.17 8.40 -18.06
C CYS A 306 9.03 7.66 -19.10
N TRP A 307 8.40 6.90 -20.01
CA TRP A 307 9.11 6.24 -21.10
C TRP A 307 9.88 7.23 -21.98
N SER A 308 9.27 8.37 -22.29
CA SER A 308 9.91 9.43 -23.05
C SER A 308 11.13 10.03 -22.36
N ALA A 309 11.03 10.28 -21.04
CA ALA A 309 12.12 10.83 -20.24
C ALA A 309 13.32 9.88 -20.14
N LEU A 310 13.05 8.57 -20.13
CA LEU A 310 14.08 7.51 -20.01
C LEU A 310 14.55 6.98 -21.37
N GLY A 311 13.94 7.41 -22.48
CA GLY A 311 14.27 6.90 -23.81
C GLY A 311 13.86 5.44 -24.02
N ILE A 312 12.82 4.98 -23.34
CA ILE A 312 12.30 3.62 -23.43
C ILE A 312 11.28 3.55 -24.57
N VAL A 313 11.41 2.54 -25.43
CA VAL A 313 10.42 2.19 -26.45
C VAL A 313 9.83 0.83 -26.06
N PRO A 314 8.58 0.79 -25.54
CA PRO A 314 7.95 -0.44 -25.04
C PRO A 314 7.96 -1.62 -26.03
N TYR A 315 7.85 -1.34 -27.33
CA TYR A 315 7.80 -2.37 -28.38
C TYR A 315 9.13 -3.12 -28.55
N ASP A 316 10.26 -2.50 -28.22
CA ASP A 316 11.59 -3.14 -28.35
C ASP A 316 11.79 -4.26 -27.32
N HIS A 317 11.01 -4.24 -26.24
CA HIS A 317 11.14 -5.15 -25.10
C HIS A 317 10.05 -6.24 -25.06
N MET A 318 9.31 -6.40 -26.15
CA MET A 318 8.19 -7.35 -26.26
C MET A 318 8.61 -8.83 -26.12
N ILE A 319 9.89 -9.15 -26.27
CA ILE A 319 10.41 -10.51 -26.15
C ILE A 319 10.26 -11.09 -24.74
N CYS A 320 10.20 -10.22 -23.72
CA CYS A 320 9.97 -10.58 -22.32
C CYS A 320 8.66 -9.96 -21.79
N SER A 321 7.72 -9.59 -22.67
CA SER A 321 6.47 -8.99 -22.24
C SER A 321 5.61 -9.99 -21.47
N THR A 322 5.11 -9.57 -20.31
CA THR A 322 4.05 -10.31 -19.62
C THR A 322 2.68 -9.93 -20.18
N PRO A 323 1.66 -10.77 -20.06
CA PRO A 323 0.29 -10.44 -20.46
C PRO A 323 -0.24 -9.14 -19.81
N LEU A 324 0.14 -8.88 -18.55
CA LEU A 324 -0.17 -7.62 -17.86
C LEU A 324 0.42 -6.41 -18.60
N PHE A 325 1.68 -6.49 -19.01
CA PHE A 325 2.33 -5.42 -19.76
C PHE A 325 1.69 -5.23 -21.14
N ARG A 326 1.35 -6.30 -21.86
CA ARG A 326 0.69 -6.21 -23.18
C ARG A 326 -0.68 -5.55 -23.08
N LEU A 327 -1.47 -5.91 -22.08
CA LEU A 327 -2.76 -5.27 -21.79
C LEU A 327 -2.59 -3.78 -21.47
N TRP A 328 -1.64 -3.45 -20.61
CA TRP A 328 -1.36 -2.07 -20.23
C TRP A 328 -0.85 -1.22 -21.39
N LEU A 329 0.08 -1.76 -22.20
CA LEU A 329 0.57 -1.12 -23.41
C LEU A 329 -0.55 -0.93 -24.44
N GLY A 330 -1.42 -1.93 -24.62
CA GLY A 330 -2.55 -1.84 -25.54
C GLY A 330 -3.57 -0.76 -25.15
N VAL A 331 -3.86 -0.61 -23.85
CA VAL A 331 -4.72 0.46 -23.34
C VAL A 331 -4.07 1.83 -23.53
N THR A 332 -2.76 1.92 -23.30
CA THR A 332 -1.98 3.14 -23.52
C THR A 332 -1.97 3.51 -25.01
N GLU A 333 -1.73 2.54 -25.88
CA GLU A 333 -1.80 2.70 -27.34
C GLU A 333 -3.19 3.19 -27.76
N HIS A 334 -4.26 2.59 -27.24
CA HIS A 334 -5.62 2.98 -27.57
C HIS A 334 -5.89 4.47 -27.28
N LEU A 335 -5.40 5.01 -26.15
CA LEU A 335 -5.52 6.43 -25.83
C LEU A 335 -4.69 7.32 -26.78
N PHE A 336 -3.43 6.96 -27.03
CA PHE A 336 -2.46 7.79 -27.77
C PHE A 336 -2.57 7.69 -29.30
N ARG A 337 -3.21 6.63 -29.80
CA ARG A 337 -3.41 6.38 -31.24
C ARG A 337 -4.47 7.29 -31.85
N SER A 338 -5.48 7.69 -31.08
CA SER A 338 -6.48 8.69 -31.52
C SER A 338 -6.13 10.08 -31.00
N ARG A 339 -5.88 11.01 -31.91
CA ARG A 339 -5.63 12.41 -31.57
C ARG A 339 -6.82 13.02 -30.83
N GLU A 340 -8.03 12.71 -31.27
CA GLU A 340 -9.25 13.24 -30.67
C GLU A 340 -9.40 12.80 -29.20
N ARG A 341 -9.18 11.52 -28.90
CA ARG A 341 -9.25 10.99 -27.52
C ARG A 341 -8.17 11.61 -26.63
N LEU A 342 -6.95 11.72 -27.13
CA LEU A 342 -5.85 12.33 -26.37
C LEU A 342 -6.12 13.80 -26.07
N GLU A 343 -6.60 14.57 -27.05
CA GLU A 343 -6.97 15.98 -26.86
C GLU A 343 -8.15 16.16 -25.90
N ALA A 344 -9.12 15.25 -25.93
CA ALA A 344 -10.20 15.23 -24.96
C ALA A 344 -9.67 15.00 -23.55
N ALA A 345 -8.82 13.99 -23.34
CA ALA A 345 -8.22 13.68 -22.04
C ALA A 345 -7.40 14.85 -21.49
N LEU A 346 -6.59 15.53 -22.33
CA LEU A 346 -5.80 16.70 -21.92
C LEU A 346 -6.68 17.90 -21.52
N ARG A 347 -7.76 18.14 -22.25
CA ARG A 347 -8.72 19.20 -21.92
C ARG A 347 -9.45 18.89 -20.62
N ILE A 348 -9.89 17.65 -20.42
CA ILE A 348 -10.51 17.17 -19.16
C ILE A 348 -9.53 17.34 -18.01
N ALA A 349 -8.24 17.03 -18.22
CA ALA A 349 -7.20 17.13 -17.20
C ALA A 349 -7.12 18.52 -16.55
N VAL A 350 -7.36 19.57 -17.33
CA VAL A 350 -7.31 20.97 -16.85
C VAL A 350 -8.70 21.47 -16.45
N ARG A 351 -9.71 21.27 -17.30
CA ARG A 351 -11.02 21.95 -17.16
C ARG A 351 -12.04 21.21 -16.33
N ASP A 352 -11.85 19.90 -16.13
CA ASP A 352 -12.74 19.08 -15.32
C ASP A 352 -12.05 18.75 -13.99
N HIS A 353 -12.71 19.12 -12.90
CA HIS A 353 -12.21 18.89 -11.54
C HIS A 353 -12.78 17.62 -10.90
N THR A 354 -13.60 16.84 -11.61
CA THR A 354 -14.29 15.66 -11.08
C THR A 354 -13.32 14.64 -10.51
N PHE A 355 -12.23 14.34 -11.21
CA PHE A 355 -11.20 13.37 -10.79
C PHE A 355 -10.03 14.00 -10.03
N ARG A 356 -10.07 15.31 -9.73
CA ARG A 356 -8.90 16.05 -9.24
C ARG A 356 -8.44 15.58 -7.86
N SER A 357 -9.39 15.15 -7.02
CA SER A 357 -9.12 14.59 -5.70
C SER A 357 -8.48 13.21 -5.81
N GLU A 358 -8.94 12.38 -6.73
CA GLU A 358 -8.39 11.04 -6.97
C GLU A 358 -7.00 11.11 -7.60
N ASP A 359 -6.77 12.07 -8.48
CA ASP A 359 -5.46 12.34 -9.06
C ASP A 359 -4.45 12.82 -8.00
N LEU A 360 -4.91 13.52 -6.96
CA LEU A 360 -4.08 13.91 -5.80
C LEU A 360 -3.62 12.66 -5.05
N GLU A 361 -4.58 11.80 -4.66
CA GLU A 361 -4.29 10.56 -3.95
C GLU A 361 -3.39 9.63 -4.78
N PHE A 362 -3.62 9.56 -6.09
CA PHE A 362 -2.75 8.84 -7.01
C PHE A 362 -1.32 9.39 -7.04
N THR A 363 -1.18 10.72 -7.04
CA THR A 363 0.14 11.38 -7.00
C THR A 363 0.87 11.10 -5.69
N PHE A 364 0.19 11.15 -4.55
CA PHE A 364 0.76 10.80 -3.24
C PHE A 364 1.13 9.32 -3.16
N ALA A 365 0.28 8.44 -3.68
CA ALA A 365 0.57 7.01 -3.73
C ALA A 365 1.82 6.71 -4.56
N ALA A 366 1.94 7.28 -5.77
CA ALA A 366 3.09 7.11 -6.65
C ALA A 366 4.40 7.57 -5.99
N ARG A 367 4.38 8.73 -5.33
CA ARG A 367 5.53 9.22 -4.55
C ARG A 367 5.88 8.31 -3.38
N GLY A 368 4.90 7.86 -2.62
CA GLY A 368 5.12 6.97 -1.48
C GLY A 368 5.75 5.63 -1.89
N TRP A 369 5.34 5.05 -3.03
CA TRP A 369 5.98 3.84 -3.56
C TRP A 369 7.42 4.11 -4.03
N ALA A 370 7.67 5.23 -4.70
CA ALA A 370 9.02 5.63 -5.12
C ALA A 370 9.96 5.89 -3.93
N GLU A 371 9.46 6.48 -2.84
CA GLU A 371 10.21 6.70 -1.60
C GLU A 371 10.56 5.37 -0.91
N CYS A 372 9.61 4.44 -0.82
CA CYS A 372 9.88 3.09 -0.27
C CYS A 372 10.99 2.37 -1.06
N VAL A 373 10.93 2.47 -2.38
CA VAL A 373 11.91 1.86 -3.30
C VAL A 373 13.28 2.54 -3.21
N GLY A 374 13.30 3.86 -3.13
CA GLY A 374 14.53 4.65 -3.02
C GLY A 374 15.28 4.37 -1.72
N LEU A 375 14.55 4.19 -0.61
CA LEU A 375 15.13 3.87 0.71
C LEU A 375 15.43 2.38 0.88
N GLY A 376 14.80 1.50 0.09
CA GLY A 376 14.95 0.05 0.19
C GLY A 376 14.31 -0.56 1.44
N HIS A 377 13.26 0.07 1.98
CA HIS A 377 12.57 -0.38 3.20
C HIS A 377 11.49 -1.42 2.88
N PHE A 378 11.85 -2.70 3.00
CA PHE A 378 10.92 -3.82 2.78
C PHE A 378 9.71 -3.80 3.74
N ASP A 379 9.91 -3.44 5.01
CA ASP A 379 8.83 -3.42 6.01
C ASP A 379 7.77 -2.36 5.68
N THR A 380 8.20 -1.14 5.33
CA THR A 380 7.29 -0.07 4.91
C THR A 380 6.54 -0.45 3.64
N TRP A 381 7.21 -1.11 2.68
CA TRP A 381 6.55 -1.65 1.49
C TRP A 381 5.49 -2.69 1.87
N ARG A 382 5.83 -3.66 2.74
CA ARG A 382 4.92 -4.71 3.21
C ARG A 382 3.68 -4.11 3.85
N GLU A 383 3.86 -3.20 4.81
CA GLU A 383 2.73 -2.59 5.52
C GLU A 383 1.82 -1.82 4.56
N ARG A 384 2.39 -1.01 3.66
CA ARG A 384 1.62 -0.29 2.65
C ARG A 384 0.83 -1.24 1.74
N PHE A 385 1.43 -2.34 1.32
CA PHE A 385 0.79 -3.34 0.46
C PHE A 385 -0.32 -4.08 1.21
N VAL A 386 -0.02 -4.64 2.38
CA VAL A 386 -0.94 -5.51 3.14
C VAL A 386 -2.15 -4.73 3.65
N VAL A 387 -1.98 -3.49 4.10
CA VAL A 387 -3.12 -2.66 4.52
C VAL A 387 -4.07 -2.40 3.35
N THR A 388 -3.54 -2.09 2.17
CA THR A 388 -4.36 -1.90 0.98
C THR A 388 -4.95 -3.22 0.46
N GLN A 389 -4.23 -4.33 0.57
CA GLN A 389 -4.71 -5.66 0.22
C GLN A 389 -5.92 -6.07 1.05
N ARG A 390 -5.88 -5.88 2.38
CA ARG A 390 -7.00 -6.18 3.30
C ARG A 390 -8.28 -5.42 2.96
N PHE A 391 -8.17 -4.21 2.44
CA PHE A 391 -9.34 -3.44 1.99
C PHE A 391 -10.04 -4.08 0.78
N PHE A 392 -9.28 -4.66 -0.15
CA PHE A 392 -9.83 -5.32 -1.35
C PHE A 392 -10.14 -6.82 -1.16
N GLU A 393 -9.65 -7.43 -0.07
CA GLU A 393 -9.79 -8.85 0.25
C GLU A 393 -11.23 -9.39 0.10
N PRO A 394 -12.28 -8.70 0.58
CA PRO A 394 -13.67 -9.18 0.44
C PRO A 394 -14.15 -9.30 -1.02
N ARG A 395 -13.42 -8.72 -1.98
CA ARG A 395 -13.80 -8.62 -3.40
C ARG A 395 -12.88 -9.43 -4.32
N PHE A 396 -11.87 -10.13 -3.79
CA PHE A 396 -10.94 -10.91 -4.62
C PHE A 396 -11.61 -12.07 -5.35
N ALA A 397 -12.54 -12.79 -4.72
CA ALA A 397 -13.23 -13.92 -5.36
C ALA A 397 -13.95 -13.51 -6.67
N ASP A 398 -14.66 -12.37 -6.64
CA ASP A 398 -15.35 -11.83 -7.82
C ASP A 398 -14.35 -11.31 -8.86
N ALA A 399 -13.26 -10.67 -8.40
CA ALA A 399 -12.22 -10.13 -9.26
C ALA A 399 -11.41 -11.19 -10.00
N VAL A 400 -11.10 -12.32 -9.36
CA VAL A 400 -10.42 -13.45 -10.01
C VAL A 400 -11.27 -13.97 -11.16
N LYS A 401 -12.57 -14.19 -10.93
CA LYS A 401 -13.49 -14.71 -11.94
C LYS A 401 -13.58 -13.82 -13.18
N VAL A 402 -13.70 -12.50 -13.00
CA VAL A 402 -13.80 -11.53 -14.11
C VAL A 402 -12.45 -11.30 -14.77
N GLY A 403 -11.37 -11.21 -13.99
CA GLY A 403 -10.01 -10.98 -14.47
C GLY A 403 -9.49 -12.10 -15.37
N SER A 404 -9.64 -13.37 -14.96
CA SER A 404 -9.21 -14.51 -15.77
C SER A 404 -10.00 -14.62 -17.07
N ALA A 405 -11.31 -14.34 -17.05
CA ALA A 405 -12.13 -14.30 -18.26
C ALA A 405 -11.69 -13.19 -19.24
N MET A 406 -11.30 -12.02 -18.74
CA MET A 406 -10.80 -10.90 -19.55
C MET A 406 -9.48 -11.25 -20.22
N VAL A 407 -8.50 -11.77 -19.47
CA VAL A 407 -7.18 -12.14 -20.00
C VAL A 407 -7.33 -13.20 -21.08
N LYS A 408 -8.14 -14.23 -20.84
CA LYS A 408 -8.42 -15.28 -21.80
C LYS A 408 -9.05 -14.74 -23.09
N ALA A 409 -10.07 -13.90 -22.99
CA ALA A 409 -10.74 -13.34 -24.16
C ALA A 409 -9.82 -12.42 -24.98
N VAL A 410 -8.99 -11.61 -24.32
CA VAL A 410 -8.01 -10.76 -25.01
C VAL A 410 -6.97 -11.59 -25.75
N LEU A 411 -6.44 -12.64 -25.11
CA LEU A 411 -5.46 -13.52 -25.72
C LEU A 411 -6.06 -14.28 -26.92
N GLU A 412 -7.25 -14.89 -26.76
CA GLU A 412 -7.95 -15.63 -27.83
C GLU A 412 -8.28 -14.78 -29.08
N ILE A 413 -8.58 -13.49 -28.90
CA ILE A 413 -8.86 -12.56 -30.01
C ILE A 413 -7.56 -12.15 -30.71
N GLY A 414 -6.48 -11.92 -29.96
CA GLY A 414 -5.14 -11.69 -30.52
C GLY A 414 -4.66 -12.84 -31.42
N PHE A 415 -5.09 -14.07 -31.16
CA PHE A 415 -4.77 -15.26 -31.98
C PHE A 415 -5.55 -15.36 -33.31
N LYS A 416 -6.78 -14.81 -33.40
CA LYS A 416 -7.60 -14.94 -34.62
C LYS A 416 -7.16 -14.01 -35.75
N ASP A 417 -6.77 -12.78 -35.43
CA ASP A 417 -6.45 -11.76 -36.46
C ASP A 417 -5.01 -11.88 -37.00
N PHE A 418 -4.11 -12.54 -36.27
CA PHE A 418 -2.75 -12.83 -36.73
C PHE A 418 -2.71 -13.87 -37.86
N ASN A 419 -3.73 -14.74 -37.95
CA ASN A 419 -3.84 -15.79 -38.98
C ASN A 419 -4.47 -15.31 -40.29
N VAL A 420 -5.13 -14.13 -40.32
CA VAL A 420 -5.83 -13.62 -41.51
C VAL A 420 -4.95 -12.71 -42.38
N THR A 421 -3.95 -12.04 -41.80
CA THR A 421 -3.10 -11.05 -42.49
C THR A 421 -1.87 -11.62 -43.21
N MET A 422 -1.61 -12.93 -43.10
CA MET A 422 -0.47 -13.62 -43.74
C MET A 422 -0.83 -14.31 -45.08
N LYS A 423 -1.94 -13.92 -45.73
CA LYS A 423 -2.39 -14.58 -46.98
C LYS A 423 -2.11 -13.80 -48.26
N ASP A 424 -1.87 -12.50 -48.21
CA ASP A 424 -1.68 -11.67 -49.40
C ASP A 424 -0.47 -10.74 -49.23
N ASP A 425 0.73 -11.22 -49.60
CA ASP A 425 1.74 -10.47 -50.35
C ASP A 425 3.06 -11.27 -50.47
N HIS A 426 3.43 -11.59 -51.71
CA HIS A 426 4.71 -12.23 -52.06
C HIS A 426 5.79 -11.16 -52.30
N GLY A 427 6.88 -11.18 -51.52
CA GLY A 427 8.04 -10.31 -51.78
C GLY A 427 9.23 -10.45 -50.81
N SER A 428 10.06 -11.47 -51.02
CA SER A 428 11.50 -11.60 -50.66
C SER A 428 12.12 -10.67 -49.58
N SER A 429 12.30 -11.19 -48.35
CA SER A 429 13.47 -10.93 -47.50
C SER A 429 13.62 -12.06 -46.46
N SER A 430 14.84 -12.56 -46.29
CA SER A 430 15.16 -13.80 -45.56
C SER A 430 15.31 -13.56 -44.05
N TYR A 431 14.21 -13.71 -43.30
CA TYR A 431 14.24 -14.11 -41.88
C TYR A 431 13.07 -15.07 -41.65
N GLU A 432 13.40 -16.32 -41.36
CA GLU A 432 12.45 -17.42 -41.21
C GLU A 432 11.66 -17.23 -39.90
N THR A 433 10.46 -16.66 -40.02
CA THR A 433 9.52 -16.47 -38.90
C THR A 433 8.61 -17.70 -38.85
N THR A 434 8.91 -18.63 -37.94
CA THR A 434 8.12 -19.85 -37.74
C THR A 434 6.76 -19.51 -37.11
N ARG A 435 5.70 -20.12 -37.67
CA ARG A 435 4.28 -19.94 -37.34
C ARG A 435 3.96 -20.23 -35.87
N ILE A 436 3.09 -19.39 -35.30
CA ILE A 436 2.63 -19.41 -33.90
C ILE A 436 1.24 -20.04 -33.86
N GLU A 437 1.11 -21.18 -33.20
CA GLU A 437 -0.16 -21.73 -32.71
C GLU A 437 -0.02 -21.83 -31.18
N ASP A 438 -0.15 -20.72 -30.46
CA ASP A 438 -0.15 -20.77 -29.00
C ASP A 438 -1.57 -21.08 -28.51
N HIS A 439 -1.76 -22.29 -28.01
CA HIS A 439 -2.63 -22.48 -26.85
C HIS A 439 -1.76 -22.14 -25.65
N ASP A 440 -2.16 -21.21 -24.76
CA ASP A 440 -2.06 -21.40 -23.30
C ASP A 440 -2.31 -20.13 -22.46
N ASP A 441 -2.90 -20.40 -21.29
CA ASP A 441 -3.14 -19.52 -20.15
C ASP A 441 -1.81 -19.05 -19.54
N SER A 442 -1.13 -18.11 -20.21
CA SER A 442 0.01 -17.39 -19.65
C SER A 442 -0.47 -16.49 -18.51
N SER A 443 -0.36 -16.97 -17.28
CA SER A 443 -0.60 -16.19 -16.08
C SER A 443 0.59 -16.32 -15.12
N THR A 444 1.09 -15.22 -14.58
CA THR A 444 2.08 -15.26 -13.49
C THR A 444 1.43 -15.66 -12.15
N GLU A 445 0.44 -16.55 -12.19
CA GLU A 445 -0.43 -16.89 -11.05
C GLU A 445 0.27 -17.82 -10.05
N PHE A 446 0.18 -17.42 -8.79
CA PHE A 446 0.36 -18.27 -7.63
C PHE A 446 -1.04 -18.67 -7.14
N ASP A 447 -1.38 -19.95 -7.23
CA ASP A 447 -2.55 -20.57 -6.60
C ASP A 447 -2.07 -21.34 -5.35
N GLU A 448 -2.85 -21.31 -4.28
CA GLU A 448 -2.41 -21.46 -2.88
C GLU A 448 -1.79 -22.81 -2.43
N THR A 449 -1.24 -22.78 -1.20
CA THR A 449 -0.91 -23.86 -0.24
C THR A 449 0.55 -24.29 -0.03
N ILE A 450 1.44 -23.34 0.28
CA ILE A 450 2.54 -23.59 1.23
C ILE A 450 2.71 -22.36 2.15
N ASP A 451 2.33 -22.53 3.41
CA ASP A 451 2.53 -21.57 4.50
C ASP A 451 3.98 -21.71 5.02
N LEU A 452 4.89 -20.89 4.48
CA LEU A 452 6.22 -20.71 5.06
C LEU A 452 6.18 -19.44 5.93
N ASN A 453 6.39 -19.69 7.21
CA ASN A 453 6.22 -18.79 8.36
C ASN A 453 6.87 -17.40 8.15
N ASP A 454 6.10 -16.33 8.33
CA ASP A 454 6.49 -14.90 8.30
C ASP A 454 7.54 -14.50 9.37
N LYS A 455 8.16 -15.45 10.07
CA LYS A 455 9.11 -15.20 11.17
C LYS A 455 10.58 -15.23 10.74
N ASP A 456 10.90 -15.64 9.52
CA ASP A 456 12.30 -15.74 9.05
C ASP A 456 12.91 -14.39 8.61
N TYR A 457 12.14 -13.31 8.67
CA TYR A 457 12.60 -11.94 8.36
C TYR A 457 13.46 -11.30 9.48
N MET A 458 13.54 -11.91 10.67
CA MET A 458 14.04 -11.26 11.90
C MET A 458 15.43 -11.73 12.38
N THR A 459 16.39 -11.97 11.49
CA THR A 459 17.79 -12.11 11.91
C THR A 459 18.76 -11.47 10.91
N THR A 460 19.00 -10.17 11.07
CA THR A 460 20.17 -9.49 10.52
C THR A 460 21.34 -9.69 11.48
N GLY A 461 22.08 -10.79 11.29
CA GLY A 461 23.31 -11.08 12.03
C GLY A 461 24.51 -10.34 11.42
N SER A 462 25.18 -9.51 12.22
CA SER A 462 26.48 -8.93 11.90
C SER A 462 27.56 -10.00 11.73
N HIS A 463 28.37 -9.91 10.67
CA HIS A 463 29.47 -10.86 10.40
C HIS A 463 30.65 -10.81 11.40
N PRO A 464 31.45 -11.89 11.49
CA PRO A 464 32.30 -12.22 12.62
C PRO A 464 33.78 -11.93 12.38
N THR A 465 34.59 -11.76 13.44
CA THR A 465 36.02 -12.13 13.37
C THR A 465 36.57 -12.75 14.66
N LYS A 466 37.15 -13.95 14.48
CA LYS A 466 38.32 -14.53 15.17
C LYS A 466 38.38 -14.41 16.70
N ARG A 467 38.30 -15.56 17.41
CA ARG A 467 39.50 -16.12 18.10
C ARG A 467 39.24 -17.45 18.81
N ARG A 468 40.11 -18.38 18.43
CA ARG A 468 40.41 -19.70 18.97
C ARG A 468 41.04 -19.61 20.37
N TRP A 469 40.31 -19.21 21.42
CA TRP A 469 40.87 -19.05 22.79
C TRP A 469 39.89 -19.36 23.95
N LEU A 470 38.85 -20.17 23.79
CA LEU A 470 37.81 -20.34 24.84
C LEU A 470 37.42 -21.79 25.14
N ALA A 471 38.38 -22.72 25.17
CA ALA A 471 38.10 -24.07 25.69
C ALA A 471 38.04 -24.12 27.23
N ALA A 472 38.57 -23.10 27.93
CA ALA A 472 38.59 -23.04 29.40
C ALA A 472 37.46 -22.19 30.02
N LEU A 473 36.71 -21.42 29.20
CA LEU A 473 35.61 -20.57 29.67
C LEU A 473 34.23 -21.26 29.60
N ARG A 474 34.19 -22.52 29.14
CA ARG A 474 32.96 -23.32 29.07
C ARG A 474 32.41 -23.67 30.46
N ASP A 475 33.29 -23.84 31.47
CA ASP A 475 32.87 -24.28 32.81
C ASP A 475 32.40 -23.11 33.71
N TYR A 476 32.65 -21.87 33.29
CA TYR A 476 32.17 -20.65 33.95
C TYR A 476 31.13 -19.89 33.10
N GLY A 477 30.66 -20.48 32.00
CA GLY A 477 29.64 -19.88 31.14
C GLY A 477 28.35 -19.57 31.88
N TRP A 478 27.99 -20.37 32.89
CA TRP A 478 26.84 -20.11 33.75
C TRP A 478 27.00 -18.82 34.59
N LEU A 479 28.22 -18.49 35.01
CA LEU A 479 28.53 -17.26 35.76
C LEU A 479 28.46 -16.04 34.84
N VAL A 480 28.97 -16.16 33.62
CA VAL A 480 28.85 -15.10 32.60
C VAL A 480 27.38 -14.90 32.21
N ASN A 481 26.62 -15.97 32.04
CA ASN A 481 25.18 -15.91 31.76
C ASN A 481 24.38 -15.35 32.94
N ALA A 482 24.74 -15.68 34.19
CA ALA A 482 24.09 -15.14 35.38
C ALA A 482 24.38 -13.65 35.55
N VAL A 483 25.61 -13.21 35.30
CA VAL A 483 25.98 -11.79 35.31
C VAL A 483 25.32 -11.04 34.16
N LEU A 484 25.27 -11.61 32.95
CA LEU A 484 24.54 -11.04 31.82
C LEU A 484 23.05 -10.94 32.11
N LEU A 485 22.44 -11.97 32.71
CA LEU A 485 21.03 -11.94 33.10
C LEU A 485 20.79 -10.86 34.16
N LEU A 486 21.70 -10.69 35.12
CA LEU A 486 21.59 -9.66 36.14
C LEU A 486 21.79 -8.26 35.56
N VAL A 487 22.70 -8.09 34.60
CA VAL A 487 22.87 -6.85 33.83
C VAL A 487 21.65 -6.58 32.95
N ILE A 488 21.04 -7.59 32.33
CA ILE A 488 19.80 -7.46 31.56
C ILE A 488 18.65 -7.09 32.48
N ILE A 489 18.55 -7.68 33.68
CA ILE A 489 17.53 -7.30 34.67
C ILE A 489 17.76 -5.88 35.17
N VAL A 490 19.00 -5.49 35.48
CA VAL A 490 19.34 -4.12 35.86
C VAL A 490 19.07 -3.16 34.70
N GLN A 491 19.38 -3.52 33.46
CA GLN A 491 19.07 -2.74 32.25
C GLN A 491 17.58 -2.73 31.91
N LEU A 492 16.79 -3.72 32.32
CA LEU A 492 15.34 -3.73 32.17
C LEU A 492 14.67 -2.92 33.27
N ILE A 493 15.26 -2.89 34.47
CA ILE A 493 14.84 -2.00 35.56
C ILE A 493 15.26 -0.55 35.26
N GLU A 494 16.47 -0.33 34.75
CA GLU A 494 16.96 0.97 34.28
C GLU A 494 16.23 1.41 33.00
N ASN A 495 16.01 0.58 31.98
CA ASN A 495 15.17 0.95 30.84
C ASN A 495 13.69 1.08 31.23
N GLY A 496 13.23 0.31 32.22
CA GLY A 496 11.90 0.48 32.82
C GLY A 496 11.76 1.80 33.59
N TRP A 497 12.86 2.38 34.05
CA TRP A 497 12.92 3.69 34.71
C TRP A 497 13.41 4.83 33.80
N HIS A 498 14.08 4.54 32.69
CA HIS A 498 14.73 5.53 31.79
C HIS A 498 14.30 5.46 30.33
N LYS A 499 13.24 4.75 29.96
CA LYS A 499 12.57 4.95 28.67
C LYS A 499 11.11 5.33 28.83
N HIS A 500 10.88 6.63 28.85
CA HIS A 500 9.77 7.27 28.11
C HIS A 500 10.37 8.41 27.28
N GLY A 501 11.35 8.10 26.42
CA GLY A 501 11.46 8.86 25.17
C GLY A 501 10.31 8.38 24.29
N LYS A 502 9.15 9.01 24.45
CA LYS A 502 7.90 8.62 23.78
C LYS A 502 8.07 8.76 22.28
N ASP A 503 7.85 7.67 21.54
CA ASP A 503 7.38 7.78 20.16
C ASP A 503 6.20 8.77 20.14
N HIS A 504 6.12 9.67 19.16
CA HIS A 504 5.11 10.75 19.10
C HIS A 504 3.68 10.19 18.97
N TYR A 505 3.11 9.69 20.06
CA TYR A 505 1.71 9.36 20.19
C TYR A 505 0.98 10.60 20.71
N PHE A 506 0.13 11.20 19.89
CA PHE A 506 -0.73 12.30 20.34
C PHE A 506 -1.84 11.71 21.22
N GLU A 507 -1.83 12.03 22.52
CA GLU A 507 -2.92 11.68 23.42
C GLU A 507 -4.20 12.43 22.98
N GLY A 508 -5.28 11.71 22.71
CA GLY A 508 -6.58 12.31 22.38
C GLY A 508 -7.05 13.25 23.50
N ALA A 509 -7.45 14.48 23.14
CA ALA A 509 -7.73 15.57 24.08
C ALA A 509 -6.59 15.83 25.11
N GLY A 510 -5.34 15.56 24.71
CA GLY A 510 -4.12 15.89 25.43
C GLY A 510 -3.65 17.32 25.18
N ASP A 511 -2.67 17.75 25.97
CA ASP A 511 -2.00 19.03 25.78
C ASP A 511 -0.78 18.86 24.87
N LEU A 512 -0.83 19.49 23.70
CA LEU A 512 0.27 19.46 22.73
C LEU A 512 1.52 20.17 23.25
N THR A 513 1.37 21.14 24.17
CA THR A 513 2.48 21.96 24.67
C THR A 513 3.36 21.19 25.65
N GLY A 514 2.86 20.06 26.19
CA GLY A 514 3.54 19.26 27.19
C GLY A 514 3.55 19.87 28.59
N PHE A 515 2.78 20.95 28.82
CA PHE A 515 2.59 21.54 30.13
C PHE A 515 1.75 20.63 31.03
N ALA A 516 0.60 20.17 30.55
CA ALA A 516 -0.19 19.17 31.25
C ALA A 516 0.39 17.77 31.02
N PRO A 517 0.49 16.94 32.07
CA PRO A 517 0.90 15.55 31.92
C PRO A 517 -0.18 14.74 31.21
N GLU A 518 0.19 13.55 30.74
CA GLU A 518 -0.80 12.53 30.35
C GLU A 518 -1.56 12.05 31.59
N PHE A 519 -2.85 11.80 31.41
CA PHE A 519 -3.71 11.33 32.48
C PHE A 519 -4.11 9.87 32.24
N PRO A 520 -4.17 9.03 33.28
CA PRO A 520 -4.71 7.68 33.15
C PRO A 520 -6.13 7.70 32.57
N GLN A 521 -6.46 6.67 31.80
CA GLN A 521 -7.80 6.50 31.23
C GLN A 521 -8.59 5.45 32.03
N GLN A 522 -9.91 5.65 32.10
CA GLN A 522 -10.85 4.75 32.75
C GLN A 522 -12.11 4.57 31.89
N ILE A 523 -12.67 3.36 31.93
CA ILE A 523 -13.97 3.09 31.31
C ILE A 523 -15.05 3.67 32.22
N THR A 524 -15.82 4.61 31.70
CA THR A 524 -16.89 5.31 32.44
C THR A 524 -18.23 5.04 31.76
N LYS A 525 -19.25 4.78 32.59
CA LYS A 525 -20.65 4.76 32.16
C LYS A 525 -21.30 6.04 32.65
N PHE A 526 -21.97 6.77 31.77
CA PHE A 526 -22.63 8.01 32.14
C PHE A 526 -23.94 7.72 32.90
N THR A 527 -24.27 8.59 33.84
CA THR A 527 -25.51 8.50 34.63
C THR A 527 -26.15 9.87 34.72
N PRO A 528 -27.45 10.01 34.46
CA PRO A 528 -28.13 11.29 34.57
C PRO A 528 -28.14 11.76 36.04
N ASP A 529 -27.81 13.03 36.27
CA ASP A 529 -27.97 13.70 37.56
C ASP A 529 -28.76 15.01 37.36
N PRO A 530 -30.07 15.03 37.68
CA PRO A 530 -30.93 16.20 37.49
C PRO A 530 -30.54 17.38 38.40
N GLY A 531 -29.66 17.19 39.38
CA GLY A 531 -29.22 18.27 40.25
C GLY A 531 -28.32 19.31 39.55
N PHE A 532 -27.74 18.98 38.40
CA PHE A 532 -27.00 19.96 37.58
C PHE A 532 -27.94 20.85 36.78
N VAL A 533 -29.01 20.29 36.20
CA VAL A 533 -30.04 21.03 35.46
C VAL A 533 -31.42 20.52 35.87
N PRO A 534 -32.05 21.13 36.90
CA PRO A 534 -33.34 20.68 37.40
C PRO A 534 -34.46 20.90 36.37
N GLU A 535 -35.44 19.99 36.33
CA GLU A 535 -36.64 20.14 35.48
C GLU A 535 -37.42 21.43 35.81
N ASN A 536 -37.51 21.76 37.10
CA ASN A 536 -38.00 23.05 37.54
C ASN A 536 -36.87 24.09 37.41
N THR A 537 -36.88 24.86 36.33
CA THR A 537 -35.78 25.77 35.97
C THR A 537 -35.55 26.91 36.97
N SER A 538 -36.50 27.19 37.86
CA SER A 538 -36.30 28.14 38.97
C SER A 538 -35.31 27.61 40.02
N GLU A 539 -35.20 26.28 40.16
CA GLU A 539 -34.32 25.63 41.13
C GLU A 539 -32.85 25.67 40.71
N PHE A 540 -32.56 25.94 39.43
CA PHE A 540 -31.19 26.14 38.93
C PHE A 540 -30.43 27.21 39.71
N PHE A 541 -31.13 28.27 40.14
CA PHE A 541 -30.55 29.38 40.91
C PHE A 541 -30.46 29.12 42.42
N THR A 542 -30.70 27.89 42.87
CA THR A 542 -30.52 27.52 44.28
C THR A 542 -29.05 27.31 44.62
N GLU A 543 -28.69 27.53 45.88
CA GLU A 543 -27.33 27.28 46.36
C GLU A 543 -26.92 25.81 46.23
N GLU A 544 -27.88 24.89 46.21
CA GLU A 544 -27.62 23.46 46.03
C GLU A 544 -27.09 23.15 44.63
N THR A 545 -27.81 23.59 43.58
CA THR A 545 -27.37 23.43 42.19
C THR A 545 -26.08 24.18 41.93
N ARG A 546 -25.96 25.42 42.44
CA ARG A 546 -24.73 26.21 42.32
C ARG A 546 -23.52 25.49 42.92
N ARG A 547 -23.66 24.89 44.11
CA ARG A 547 -22.60 24.12 44.76
C ARG A 547 -22.23 22.86 43.99
N LYS A 548 -23.18 22.19 43.33
CA LYS A 548 -22.88 21.05 42.44
C LYS A 548 -22.00 21.47 41.27
N TRP A 549 -22.36 22.56 40.57
CA TRP A 549 -21.56 23.10 39.47
C TRP A 549 -20.15 23.52 39.92
N LEU A 550 -20.05 24.20 41.07
CA LEU A 550 -18.77 24.57 41.67
C LEU A 550 -17.91 23.34 42.02
N GLY A 551 -18.52 22.18 42.24
CA GLY A 551 -17.82 20.92 42.52
C GLY A 551 -17.18 20.27 41.30
N LEU A 552 -17.56 20.67 40.08
CA LEU A 552 -16.97 20.12 38.84
C LEU A 552 -15.56 20.69 38.60
N VAL A 553 -15.35 21.96 38.90
CA VAL A 553 -14.08 22.63 38.63
C VAL A 553 -13.27 22.85 39.92
N PRO A 554 -11.93 22.87 39.85
CA PRO A 554 -11.11 23.22 40.99
C PRO A 554 -11.29 24.69 41.38
N ARG A 555 -10.76 25.07 42.55
CA ARG A 555 -10.70 26.49 42.94
C ARG A 555 -9.92 27.26 41.89
N GLY A 556 -10.36 28.48 41.59
CA GLY A 556 -9.81 29.27 40.48
C GLY A 556 -10.31 28.84 39.11
N LEU A 557 -11.33 27.98 39.01
CA LEU A 557 -12.03 27.58 37.78
C LEU A 557 -11.16 26.94 36.70
N GLY A 558 -9.98 26.41 37.08
CA GLY A 558 -9.05 25.80 36.14
C GLY A 558 -8.21 26.77 35.32
N TYR A 559 -8.17 28.06 35.70
CA TYR A 559 -7.11 28.96 35.24
C TYR A 559 -5.78 28.51 35.84
N LEU A 560 -4.78 28.31 34.98
CA LEU A 560 -3.46 27.80 35.35
C LEU A 560 -2.41 28.86 35.09
N GLU A 561 -1.50 29.03 36.04
CA GLU A 561 -0.30 29.85 35.86
C GLU A 561 0.83 28.96 35.30
N ILE A 562 1.49 29.43 34.25
CA ILE A 562 2.68 28.81 33.68
C ILE A 562 3.90 29.65 34.10
N PRO A 563 4.68 29.23 35.10
CA PRO A 563 5.77 30.07 35.63
C PRO A 563 6.90 30.33 34.63
N SER A 564 7.19 29.36 33.77
CA SER A 564 8.27 29.41 32.78
C SER A 564 7.74 29.13 31.37
N PRO A 565 7.05 30.09 30.73
CA PRO A 565 6.43 29.85 29.42
C PRO A 565 7.46 29.56 28.32
N GLY A 566 8.72 29.99 28.48
CA GLY A 566 9.80 29.71 27.53
C GLY A 566 10.23 28.24 27.47
N ASP A 567 9.79 27.40 28.40
CA ASP A 567 10.11 25.96 28.42
C ASP A 567 9.15 25.13 27.54
N TYR A 568 8.10 25.76 26.99
CA TYR A 568 7.03 25.07 26.25
C TYR A 568 6.80 25.69 24.88
N ASP A 569 6.66 24.84 23.86
CA ASP A 569 6.30 25.24 22.50
C ASP A 569 4.77 25.21 22.31
N ASN A 570 4.26 26.02 21.38
CA ASN A 570 2.83 26.09 21.01
C ASN A 570 1.88 26.58 22.11
N LEU A 571 2.38 27.32 23.11
CA LEU A 571 1.51 27.96 24.11
C LEU A 571 0.52 28.96 23.47
N PRO A 572 -0.74 29.00 23.94
CA PRO A 572 -1.72 29.99 23.47
C PRO A 572 -1.40 31.39 24.00
N THR A 573 -2.09 32.40 23.49
CA THR A 573 -1.98 33.77 24.03
C THR A 573 -2.47 33.80 25.49
N PRO A 574 -1.70 34.38 26.42
CA PRO A 574 -2.11 34.45 27.83
C PRO A 574 -3.30 35.38 28.04
N LEU A 575 -4.02 35.16 29.13
CA LEU A 575 -5.18 35.96 29.50
C LEU A 575 -4.76 37.36 29.97
N ALA A 576 -5.26 38.39 29.28
CA ALA A 576 -4.90 39.79 29.55
C ALA A 576 -5.28 40.29 30.96
N GLU A 577 -6.20 39.60 31.65
CA GLU A 577 -6.60 39.91 33.02
C GLU A 577 -5.49 39.68 34.06
N PHE A 578 -4.44 38.94 33.68
CA PHE A 578 -3.28 38.63 34.51
C PHE A 578 -2.02 39.24 33.87
N PRO A 579 -1.81 40.57 33.96
CA PRO A 579 -0.75 41.25 33.21
C PRO A 579 0.67 40.83 33.61
N ASP A 580 0.85 40.34 34.84
CA ASP A 580 2.14 39.97 35.41
C ASP A 580 2.40 38.46 35.43
N GLN A 581 1.47 37.64 34.91
CA GLN A 581 1.53 36.19 34.96
C GLN A 581 1.13 35.58 33.61
N PHE A 582 1.76 34.47 33.21
CA PHE A 582 1.31 33.73 32.04
C PHE A 582 0.17 32.80 32.44
N VAL A 583 -1.07 33.31 32.41
CA VAL A 583 -2.25 32.54 32.81
C VAL A 583 -3.04 32.08 31.60
N VAL A 584 -3.42 30.80 31.59
CA VAL A 584 -4.23 30.16 30.55
C VAL A 584 -5.37 29.38 31.20
N THR A 585 -6.32 28.90 30.40
CA THR A 585 -7.37 27.99 30.84
C THR A 585 -7.23 26.66 30.12
N THR A 586 -7.69 25.58 30.75
CA THR A 586 -7.80 24.29 30.06
C THR A 586 -9.10 24.19 29.28
N SER A 587 -9.08 23.44 28.17
CA SER A 587 -10.28 23.22 27.36
C SER A 587 -11.41 22.58 28.16
N MET A 588 -11.11 21.61 29.04
CA MET A 588 -12.12 20.94 29.87
C MET A 588 -12.91 21.92 30.75
N THR A 589 -12.21 22.82 31.45
CA THR A 589 -12.86 23.78 32.36
C THR A 589 -13.59 24.90 31.60
N HIS A 590 -13.07 25.30 30.43
CA HIS A 590 -13.76 26.25 29.55
C HIS A 590 -15.05 25.65 28.95
N GLN A 591 -15.04 24.37 28.56
CA GLN A 591 -16.24 23.67 28.09
C GLN A 591 -17.32 23.59 29.17
N LEU A 592 -16.93 23.30 30.43
CA LEU A 592 -17.86 23.30 31.56
C LEU A 592 -18.45 24.70 31.82
N HIS A 593 -17.64 25.75 31.70
CA HIS A 593 -18.11 27.13 31.77
C HIS A 593 -19.15 27.44 30.68
N CYS A 594 -18.86 27.08 29.42
CA CYS A 594 -19.80 27.25 28.32
C CYS A 594 -21.11 26.49 28.55
N LEU A 595 -21.05 25.26 29.06
CA LEU A 595 -22.23 24.46 29.38
C LEU A 595 -23.06 25.10 30.50
N TYR A 596 -22.40 25.59 31.56
CA TYR A 596 -23.08 26.33 32.63
C TYR A 596 -23.78 27.58 32.10
N ALA A 597 -23.11 28.39 31.26
CA ALA A 597 -23.69 29.61 30.70
C ALA A 597 -24.94 29.32 29.85
N ILE A 598 -24.93 28.23 29.06
CA ILE A 598 -26.10 27.77 28.30
C ILE A 598 -27.23 27.35 29.25
N ALA A 599 -26.93 26.57 30.28
CA ALA A 599 -27.91 26.11 31.26
C ALA A 599 -28.51 27.28 32.07
N GLU A 600 -27.69 28.27 32.44
CA GLU A 600 -28.10 29.49 33.12
C GLU A 600 -29.04 30.33 32.25
N ALA A 601 -28.67 30.55 30.98
CA ALA A 601 -29.50 31.32 30.07
C ALA A 601 -30.84 30.62 29.78
N TYR A 602 -30.83 29.30 29.56
CA TYR A 602 -32.06 28.52 29.41
C TYR A 602 -32.94 28.61 30.65
N SER A 603 -32.34 28.46 31.83
CA SER A 603 -33.06 28.53 33.11
C SER A 603 -33.65 29.92 33.34
N ALA A 604 -32.89 30.99 33.07
CA ALA A 604 -33.36 32.37 33.14
C ALA A 604 -34.50 32.65 32.16
N LEU A 605 -34.38 32.21 30.90
CA LEU A 605 -35.41 32.44 29.88
C LEU A 605 -36.76 31.79 30.22
N THR A 606 -36.73 30.65 30.93
CA THR A 606 -37.92 29.86 31.26
C THR A 606 -38.49 30.16 32.64
N SER A 607 -37.69 30.64 33.59
CA SER A 607 -38.15 30.97 34.96
C SER A 607 -38.29 32.46 35.21
N ASP A 608 -37.23 33.24 34.97
CA ASP A 608 -37.16 34.68 35.28
C ASP A 608 -36.26 35.41 34.28
N ARG A 609 -36.88 36.01 33.26
CA ARG A 609 -36.19 36.71 32.18
C ARG A 609 -35.37 37.92 32.64
N SER A 610 -35.61 38.44 33.85
CA SER A 610 -34.80 39.54 34.40
C SER A 610 -33.37 39.12 34.76
N ARG A 611 -33.12 37.80 34.85
CA ARG A 611 -31.81 37.22 35.15
C ARG A 611 -30.96 36.95 33.91
N VAL A 612 -31.45 37.21 32.70
CA VAL A 612 -30.71 36.96 31.47
C VAL A 612 -29.57 38.00 31.37
N PRO A 613 -28.29 37.58 31.34
CA PRO A 613 -27.16 38.52 31.19
C PRO A 613 -27.22 39.32 29.90
N GLU A 614 -26.68 40.53 29.86
CA GLU A 614 -26.76 41.42 28.69
C GLU A 614 -25.89 40.89 27.52
N GLU A 615 -24.76 40.27 27.85
CA GLU A 615 -23.80 39.65 26.93
C GLU A 615 -24.27 38.31 26.32
N THR A 616 -25.40 37.78 26.79
CA THR A 616 -25.92 36.44 26.43
C THR A 616 -25.92 36.16 24.93
N PRO A 617 -26.38 37.07 24.02
CA PRO A 617 -26.50 36.72 22.61
C PRO A 617 -25.16 36.39 21.93
N TRP A 618 -24.11 37.19 22.15
CA TRP A 618 -22.79 36.89 21.58
C TRP A 618 -22.15 35.72 22.31
N HIS A 619 -22.20 35.71 23.64
CA HIS A 619 -21.51 34.72 24.46
C HIS A 619 -22.04 33.31 24.19
N LEU A 620 -23.37 33.13 24.12
CA LEU A 620 -23.96 31.82 23.80
C LEU A 620 -23.63 31.35 22.39
N THR A 621 -23.62 32.23 21.39
CA THR A 621 -23.25 31.82 20.03
C THR A 621 -21.82 31.30 19.95
N HIS A 622 -20.91 31.90 20.71
CA HIS A 622 -19.56 31.38 20.88
C HIS A 622 -19.55 30.04 21.63
N CYS A 623 -20.27 29.92 22.75
CA CYS A 623 -20.35 28.68 23.52
C CYS A 623 -20.89 27.50 22.70
N PHE A 624 -21.96 27.70 21.91
CA PHE A 624 -22.51 26.65 21.05
C PHE A 624 -21.50 26.19 20.00
N ASP A 625 -20.81 27.13 19.33
CA ASP A 625 -19.82 26.75 18.33
C ASP A 625 -18.58 26.11 18.95
N TYR A 626 -18.12 26.61 20.10
CA TYR A 626 -16.99 26.05 20.83
C TYR A 626 -17.28 24.61 21.31
N LEU A 627 -18.44 24.36 21.91
CA LEU A 627 -18.84 23.01 22.33
C LEU A 627 -19.03 22.07 21.13
N ARG A 628 -19.62 22.55 20.02
CA ARG A 628 -19.72 21.78 18.76
C ARG A 628 -18.34 21.35 18.27
N GLN A 629 -17.39 22.27 18.19
CA GLN A 629 -16.03 21.96 17.76
C GLN A 629 -15.32 21.02 18.73
N SER A 630 -15.54 21.17 20.03
CA SER A 630 -15.00 20.28 21.05
C SER A 630 -15.52 18.84 20.91
N ILE A 631 -16.83 18.66 20.72
CA ILE A 631 -17.44 17.34 20.51
C ILE A 631 -16.84 16.67 19.26
N MET A 632 -16.71 17.42 18.17
CA MET A 632 -16.08 16.92 16.95
C MET A 632 -14.59 16.59 17.14
N CYS A 633 -13.88 17.36 17.96
CA CYS A 633 -12.46 17.13 18.28
C CYS A 633 -12.26 15.87 19.12
N CYS A 634 -13.14 15.60 20.09
CA CYS A 634 -13.08 14.40 20.91
C CYS A 634 -13.53 13.16 20.14
N GLY A 635 -14.52 13.29 19.24
CA GLY A 635 -14.94 12.23 18.34
C GLY A 635 -15.30 10.93 19.05
N ASP A 636 -16.05 11.01 20.16
CA ASP A 636 -16.41 9.83 20.94
C ASP A 636 -17.32 8.89 20.12
N VAL A 637 -16.82 7.70 19.84
CA VAL A 637 -17.49 6.66 19.02
C VAL A 637 -18.09 5.54 19.88
N ALA A 638 -18.31 5.77 21.18
CA ALA A 638 -19.04 4.84 22.02
C ALA A 638 -20.40 4.50 21.39
N LEU A 639 -20.75 3.21 21.37
CA LEU A 639 -22.00 2.75 20.78
C LEU A 639 -23.14 2.97 21.79
N GLU A 640 -24.12 3.80 21.41
CA GLU A 640 -25.28 4.12 22.23
C GLU A 640 -26.52 3.32 21.78
N GLY A 641 -27.26 2.76 22.75
CA GLY A 641 -28.40 1.88 22.52
C GLY A 641 -29.76 2.55 22.75
N GLU A 642 -30.82 1.75 22.87
CA GLU A 642 -32.19 2.22 23.14
C GLU A 642 -32.27 3.03 24.44
N GLN A 643 -33.15 4.04 24.47
CA GLN A 643 -33.38 4.90 25.61
C GLN A 643 -33.75 4.11 26.88
N THR A 644 -33.14 4.48 28.00
CA THR A 644 -33.36 3.87 29.33
C THR A 644 -34.16 4.76 30.28
N THR A 645 -34.30 6.04 29.96
CA THR A 645 -34.86 7.06 30.87
C THR A 645 -36.03 7.88 30.31
N PHE A 646 -36.37 7.71 29.02
CA PHE A 646 -37.46 8.48 28.42
C PHE A 646 -38.84 8.03 28.96
N PRO A 647 -39.86 8.93 28.95
CA PRO A 647 -41.23 8.54 29.27
C PRO A 647 -41.80 7.51 28.29
N ASP A 648 -42.78 6.73 28.74
CA ASP A 648 -43.50 5.77 27.88
C ASP A 648 -44.06 6.43 26.61
N GLY A 649 -43.74 5.85 25.45
CA GLY A 649 -44.20 6.33 24.13
C GLY A 649 -43.22 7.24 23.38
N PHE A 650 -42.00 7.43 23.88
CA PHE A 650 -40.92 8.11 23.19
C PHE A 650 -39.76 7.15 22.90
N ASP A 651 -39.38 7.05 21.63
CA ASP A 651 -38.26 6.22 21.16
C ASP A 651 -37.02 7.08 20.87
N GLY A 652 -35.82 6.55 21.10
CA GLY A 652 -34.57 7.26 20.85
C GLY A 652 -33.34 6.57 21.42
N SER A 653 -32.27 7.34 21.60
CA SER A 653 -31.09 6.94 22.37
C SER A 653 -30.80 8.03 23.38
N ASP A 654 -30.59 7.65 24.64
CA ASP A 654 -30.21 8.58 25.70
C ASP A 654 -28.75 8.45 26.14
N GLY A 655 -27.99 7.54 25.50
CA GLY A 655 -26.56 7.36 25.71
C GLY A 655 -26.15 6.78 27.07
N TRP A 656 -27.05 6.69 28.06
CA TRP A 656 -26.67 6.37 29.45
C TRP A 656 -26.13 4.95 29.65
N ASP A 657 -26.49 4.00 28.79
CA ASP A 657 -25.99 2.61 28.88
C ASP A 657 -24.64 2.39 28.18
N ALA A 658 -24.13 3.39 27.45
CA ALA A 658 -22.86 3.29 26.75
C ALA A 658 -21.65 3.33 27.69
N LYS A 659 -20.55 2.75 27.22
CA LYS A 659 -19.26 2.74 27.91
C LYS A 659 -18.29 3.60 27.12
N HIS A 660 -17.75 4.61 27.79
CA HIS A 660 -16.84 5.59 27.23
C HIS A 660 -15.44 5.38 27.79
N VAL A 661 -14.41 5.70 27.00
CA VAL A 661 -13.03 5.75 27.49
C VAL A 661 -12.72 7.20 27.83
N CYS A 662 -12.66 7.51 29.13
CA CYS A 662 -12.46 8.87 29.62
C CYS A 662 -11.12 9.00 30.31
N LYS A 663 -10.54 10.21 30.34
CA LYS A 663 -9.49 10.53 31.32
C LYS A 663 -10.05 10.37 32.74
N ASP A 664 -9.21 9.93 33.66
CA ASP A 664 -9.54 9.90 35.09
C ASP A 664 -9.74 11.34 35.58
N TYR A 665 -11.01 11.73 35.67
CA TYR A 665 -11.40 13.09 36.02
C TYR A 665 -10.83 13.54 37.36
N SER A 666 -10.67 12.62 38.32
CA SER A 666 -10.13 12.95 39.65
C SER A 666 -8.67 13.40 39.55
N GLN A 667 -7.88 12.78 38.69
CA GLN A 667 -6.48 13.14 38.49
C GLN A 667 -6.33 14.44 37.70
N VAL A 668 -7.19 14.66 36.71
CA VAL A 668 -7.27 15.94 35.99
C VAL A 668 -7.61 17.05 36.98
N TYR A 669 -8.66 16.87 37.78
CA TYR A 669 -9.09 17.83 38.80
C TYR A 669 -7.97 18.19 39.77
N ASP A 670 -7.33 17.17 40.36
CA ASP A 670 -6.22 17.35 41.30
C ASP A 670 -5.04 18.10 40.70
N TYR A 671 -4.71 17.80 39.44
CA TYR A 671 -3.64 18.50 38.73
C TYR A 671 -3.98 19.99 38.54
N LEU A 672 -5.20 20.29 38.13
CA LEU A 672 -5.64 21.66 37.92
C LEU A 672 -5.72 22.45 39.24
N ASP A 673 -6.21 21.85 40.33
CA ASP A 673 -6.22 22.52 41.64
C ASP A 673 -4.80 22.85 42.11
N ARG A 674 -3.81 21.97 41.86
CA ARG A 674 -2.42 22.22 42.28
C ARG A 674 -1.74 23.34 41.49
N ASN A 675 -2.10 23.53 40.22
CA ASN A 675 -1.46 24.48 39.30
C ASN A 675 -2.30 25.75 39.06
N ARG A 676 -3.31 25.99 39.89
CA ARG A 676 -4.25 27.11 39.74
C ARG A 676 -3.56 28.48 39.88
N ALA A 677 -3.99 29.43 39.05
CA ALA A 677 -3.56 30.82 39.10
C ALA A 677 -4.26 31.65 40.18
N SER A 678 -5.43 31.19 40.68
CA SER A 678 -6.18 31.91 41.72
C SER A 678 -7.02 30.98 42.60
N ASP A 679 -7.46 31.49 43.75
CA ASP A 679 -8.40 30.81 44.66
C ASP A 679 -9.85 31.30 44.48
N LYS A 680 -10.14 32.09 43.44
CA LYS A 680 -11.49 32.66 43.23
C LYS A 680 -12.49 31.53 42.92
N ALA A 681 -13.66 31.62 43.55
CA ALA A 681 -14.82 30.78 43.23
C ALA A 681 -15.90 31.68 42.61
N TRP A 682 -15.92 31.77 41.29
CA TRP A 682 -17.00 32.40 40.55
C TRP A 682 -17.69 31.32 39.72
N ILE A 683 -18.95 31.05 40.02
CA ILE A 683 -19.96 30.64 39.06
C ILE A 683 -21.14 31.56 39.32
#